data_AF-A0A8K1FNF4-F1
#
_entry.id   AF-A0A8K1FNF4-F1
#
_cell.length_a   1.000
_cell.length_b   1.000
_cell.length_c   1.000
_cell.angle_alpha   90.00
_cell.angle_beta   90.00
_cell.angle_gamma   90.00
#
_symmetry.space_group_name_H-M   'P 1'
#
loop_
_entity.id
_entity.type
_entity.pdbx_description
1 polymer ?
#
loop_
_entity_poly.entity_id
_entity_poly.type
_entity_poly.pdbx_seq_one_letter_code
_entity_poly.pdbx_strand_id
1 'polypeptide(L)'
;MRQLLTTLGVTLLAFLSRRADVYAALSIPKSSDVKGARADTIAAIRAAIQNEPRTIKIGEKEFPFYNGPMPRPGSLAEKIRLMEGQALVGNNSVYPTLVAQTAYAQVVSGKVTSLESITAIYDIIADKLPKPISSNISDPVYGEQRLTVRAMTLRQVRREEYRDTPFTLGDAQVSKLCGRGVTWRNIRQLKALYVEDYHDVAQWNDPEAPEKYVPNVVGFFCYNAITYQFVPIEIQYPDTGIAYTPFDSKDEWTLAKIGLNTAAVSYHQWMHLCHTHALTSSIRVELFRNMASEHPVRALLEHHAYIDHGIEWLMSIVLLAPGTPLDRTFGWGATGSARFAHDYLKNQGSLKDDLPTDLQRRGLCDIPRHKYAQYGSMLYNAINSFVKRYIDVYYKSEFAVKNDFELQNWARDCALVPHLKDFPSSFATKMQLQKLVTHLIYLSGVKHHAMNSAVAWAAISAPYSNDGVRKAMPTRKGDPINLLDFVVPPSLLPTTMAAAAFFYRPAAASQYWPAAYRVPPFNQEPALKDVINDFQASLTNIDKFIQKQESGEKWPFDQLLNRDGSLAQQIALSEVQVLIANSTNYGALFSSAISEQLSAGKLTSLDAISGIYDAVPKGLFRPMSTDISDATFGQERITTKAMKLHQVRPNEYRSSRAFALTDAQLSKLCGRGATWNNIRRQKQLYVEDYHDIAQWNDPEAPENQLVPIEIQYPNTGIAYTPFDSKDEWTLAKIGLNSATVSFHQWLHYSETHGALSSVRVELFRNMADEHPIRALLNRHLYIDFGLEFLVSGIFLSPGTPLDKSYGWGATGSTRFVHDYFTTRTSILNDFPTDSTVNVFVQRYIDVYYKNDQAIKSDFELQNWARDWARDCALVPHLKEFPSTFTAKAQLQRLLTRLIYLSGVKHHAMNSTVIWSAISAPYSTGALHKALPARKGVPVNLMDFVAPPVTLPVILGDLSAFVRPVAPVHSWLGAYAVAPFSQEAALQPAIADLQMSLRTIDTFIQKQERGQKWPYEYLRPSTLPYFSWI
;
A
#
# COMPACT_ATOMS: atom_id res chain seq x y z
N MET A 1 9.42 9.87 41.22
CA MET A 1 7.94 9.85 41.08
C MET A 1 7.37 11.11 40.42
N ARG A 2 7.37 12.31 41.04
CA ARG A 2 6.80 13.54 40.41
C ARG A 2 7.36 13.89 39.02
N GLN A 3 8.65 13.65 38.75
CA GLN A 3 9.26 13.83 37.42
C GLN A 3 8.91 12.73 36.39
N LEU A 4 8.55 11.51 36.82
CA LEU A 4 8.04 10.48 35.88
C LEU A 4 6.63 10.83 35.41
N LEU A 5 5.77 11.30 36.34
CA LEU A 5 4.38 11.66 36.04
C LEU A 5 4.28 12.84 35.05
N THR A 6 5.21 13.78 35.09
CA THR A 6 5.29 14.87 34.08
C THR A 6 5.68 14.34 32.70
N THR A 7 6.58 13.35 32.63
CA THR A 7 7.13 12.85 31.36
C THR A 7 6.14 11.94 30.61
N LEU A 8 5.39 11.08 31.32
CA LEU A 8 4.32 10.28 30.69
C LEU A 8 3.08 11.12 30.38
N GLY A 9 2.58 11.92 31.35
CA GLY A 9 1.28 12.60 31.21
C GLY A 9 1.22 13.62 30.06
N VAL A 10 2.27 14.42 29.89
CA VAL A 10 2.30 15.48 28.86
C VAL A 10 2.40 14.89 27.44
N THR A 11 3.21 13.84 27.27
CA THR A 11 3.42 13.20 25.96
C THR A 11 2.17 12.46 25.45
N LEU A 12 1.34 11.93 26.36
CA LEU A 12 0.09 11.24 26.00
C LEU A 12 -1.04 12.24 25.69
N LEU A 13 -1.19 13.29 26.50
CA LEU A 13 -2.21 14.31 26.30
C LEU A 13 -2.05 15.04 24.95
N ALA A 14 -0.83 15.41 24.57
CA ALA A 14 -0.55 16.12 23.32
C ALA A 14 -0.88 15.33 22.04
N PHE A 15 -1.05 14.01 22.12
CA PHE A 15 -1.33 13.14 20.96
C PHE A 15 -2.69 12.41 21.00
N LEU A 16 -3.29 12.18 22.18
CA LEU A 16 -4.58 11.47 22.31
C LEU A 16 -5.79 12.37 22.60
N SER A 17 -5.61 13.68 22.87
CA SER A 17 -6.75 14.59 23.09
C SER A 17 -7.43 15.06 21.79
N ARG A 18 -7.95 14.11 21.00
CA ARG A 18 -8.97 14.35 19.95
C ARG A 18 -10.27 13.59 20.19
N ARG A 19 -10.65 13.43 21.46
CA ARG A 19 -12.08 13.44 21.83
C ARG A 19 -12.61 14.88 21.65
N ALA A 20 -13.92 15.04 21.47
CA ALA A 20 -14.51 16.28 20.97
C ALA A 20 -14.44 17.49 21.93
N ASP A 21 -14.77 18.64 21.37
CA ASP A 21 -15.32 19.85 22.02
C ASP A 21 -14.40 20.92 22.65
N VAL A 22 -13.07 20.76 22.71
CA VAL A 22 -12.16 21.92 22.93
C VAL A 22 -10.86 21.80 22.12
N TYR A 23 -10.72 22.59 21.05
CA TYR A 23 -9.41 22.99 20.53
C TYR A 23 -8.95 24.25 21.26
N ALA A 24 -7.67 24.33 21.61
CA ALA A 24 -7.08 25.55 22.16
C ALA A 24 -6.90 26.61 21.04
N ALA A 25 -7.21 27.87 21.36
CA ALA A 25 -7.11 28.97 20.41
C ALA A 25 -5.66 29.27 20.01
N LEU A 26 -5.45 29.63 18.75
CA LEU A 26 -4.12 29.84 18.18
C LEU A 26 -3.46 31.07 18.79
N SER A 27 -2.21 30.90 19.24
CA SER A 27 -1.52 31.90 20.05
C SER A 27 0.00 31.84 19.92
N ILE A 28 0.60 33.01 19.70
CA ILE A 28 2.04 33.25 19.86
C ILE A 28 2.39 33.32 21.35
N PRO A 29 3.60 32.92 21.77
CA PRO A 29 3.97 32.87 23.18
C PRO A 29 4.10 34.26 23.80
N LYS A 30 3.80 34.35 25.10
CA LYS A 30 3.97 35.54 25.93
C LYS A 30 5.25 35.42 26.77
N SER A 31 5.70 36.54 27.34
CA SER A 31 6.85 36.55 28.27
C SER A 31 6.68 35.67 29.52
N SER A 32 5.45 35.35 29.92
CA SER A 32 5.12 34.35 30.95
C SER A 32 5.48 32.93 30.54
N ASP A 33 5.37 32.61 29.25
CA ASP A 33 5.29 31.24 28.73
C ASP A 33 6.68 30.62 28.51
N VAL A 34 7.73 31.40 28.81
CA VAL A 34 9.15 30.97 28.89
C VAL A 34 9.34 29.86 29.94
N LYS A 35 8.38 29.68 30.86
CA LYS A 35 8.33 28.60 31.86
C LYS A 35 6.89 28.09 32.04
N GLY A 36 6.75 26.84 32.51
CA GLY A 36 5.45 26.21 32.73
C GLY A 36 4.93 25.50 31.48
N ALA A 37 3.68 25.03 31.54
CA ALA A 37 3.16 23.93 30.71
C ALA A 37 3.46 24.02 29.20
N ARG A 38 3.46 25.21 28.59
CA ARG A 38 3.80 25.40 27.17
C ARG A 38 5.28 25.08 26.89
N ALA A 39 6.20 25.72 27.61
CA ALA A 39 7.62 25.42 27.56
C ALA A 39 7.94 23.98 27.99
N ASP A 40 7.26 23.46 29.03
CA ASP A 40 7.46 22.10 29.53
C ASP A 40 7.07 21.05 28.47
N THR A 41 5.99 21.30 27.72
CA THR A 41 5.54 20.42 26.60
C THR A 41 6.54 20.45 25.44
N ILE A 42 7.00 21.64 25.04
CA ILE A 42 8.04 21.78 24.00
C ILE A 42 9.32 21.07 24.44
N ALA A 43 9.74 21.22 25.70
CA ALA A 43 10.94 20.56 26.23
C ALA A 43 10.81 19.03 26.25
N ALA A 44 9.63 18.49 26.60
CA ALA A 44 9.37 17.05 26.56
C ALA A 44 9.44 16.49 25.13
N ILE A 45 8.81 17.14 24.16
CA ILE A 45 8.86 16.74 22.75
C ILE A 45 10.29 16.88 22.20
N ARG A 46 11.01 17.95 22.57
CA ARG A 46 12.41 18.20 22.20
C ARG A 46 13.39 17.14 22.70
N ALA A 47 13.07 16.45 23.80
CA ALA A 47 13.81 15.29 24.30
C ALA A 47 13.40 13.96 23.61
N ALA A 48 12.23 13.90 22.96
CA ALA A 48 11.66 12.69 22.37
C ALA A 48 11.85 12.55 20.85
N ILE A 49 12.18 13.64 20.13
CA ILE A 49 12.46 13.62 18.68
C ILE A 49 13.52 14.65 18.28
N GLN A 50 14.36 14.31 17.31
CA GLN A 50 15.46 15.14 16.77
C GLN A 50 15.82 14.72 15.34
N ASN A 51 16.48 15.61 14.60
CA ASN A 51 17.02 15.35 13.26
C ASN A 51 18.39 14.68 13.36
N GLU A 52 18.46 13.36 13.15
CA GLU A 52 19.70 12.57 13.18
C GLU A 52 20.18 12.28 11.75
N PRO A 53 21.50 12.11 11.49
CA PRO A 53 21.98 11.57 10.22
C PRO A 53 21.39 10.18 9.97
N ARG A 54 20.86 9.93 8.77
CA ARG A 54 20.14 8.69 8.43
C ARG A 54 20.83 7.92 7.31
N THR A 55 20.68 6.61 7.34
CA THR A 55 20.89 5.71 6.20
C THR A 55 19.56 5.13 5.74
N ILE A 56 19.49 4.70 4.47
CA ILE A 56 18.42 3.87 3.94
C ILE A 56 19.00 2.52 3.51
N LYS A 57 18.35 1.43 3.92
CA LYS A 57 18.79 0.07 3.61
C LYS A 57 18.10 -0.43 2.34
N ILE A 58 18.90 -0.85 1.37
CA ILE A 58 18.46 -1.39 0.08
C ILE A 58 19.14 -2.74 -0.11
N GLY A 59 18.36 -3.81 0.02
CA GLY A 59 18.89 -5.17 0.12
C GLY A 59 19.74 -5.33 1.37
N GLU A 60 20.99 -5.77 1.20
CA GLU A 60 21.94 -5.90 2.30
C GLU A 60 22.75 -4.62 2.58
N LYS A 61 22.75 -3.66 1.65
CA LYS A 61 23.57 -2.45 1.69
C LYS A 61 22.84 -1.28 2.36
N GLU A 62 23.59 -0.41 3.03
CA GLU A 62 23.10 0.87 3.52
C GLU A 62 23.69 2.02 2.71
N PHE A 63 22.83 2.98 2.37
CA PHE A 63 23.17 4.19 1.63
C PHE A 63 22.97 5.42 2.53
N PRO A 64 23.89 6.40 2.54
CA PRO A 64 23.65 7.69 3.18
C PRO A 64 22.36 8.33 2.66
N PHE A 65 21.64 9.01 3.54
CA PHE A 65 20.42 9.74 3.22
C PHE A 65 20.50 11.17 3.79
N TYR A 66 19.39 11.89 3.90
CA TYR A 66 19.35 13.19 4.58
C TYR A 66 18.99 13.02 6.06
N ASN A 67 19.48 13.95 6.90
CA ASN A 67 19.12 14.00 8.32
C ASN A 67 17.59 14.03 8.49
N GLY A 68 17.07 13.40 9.53
CA GLY A 68 15.63 13.38 9.79
C GLY A 68 15.31 12.60 11.06
N PRO A 69 14.02 12.36 11.34
CA PRO A 69 13.64 11.56 12.50
C PRO A 69 14.01 10.09 12.28
N MET A 70 14.56 9.46 13.32
CA MET A 70 14.90 8.03 13.33
C MET A 70 13.84 7.21 14.09
N PRO A 71 13.00 6.43 13.38
CA PRO A 71 11.91 5.66 13.98
C PRO A 71 12.46 4.38 14.64
N ARG A 72 12.98 4.54 15.86
CA ARG A 72 13.43 3.45 16.73
C ARG A 72 12.23 2.85 17.49
N PRO A 73 12.22 1.55 17.86
CA PRO A 73 11.12 0.94 18.62
C PRO A 73 10.71 1.73 19.86
N GLY A 74 9.43 2.09 19.95
CA GLY A 74 8.82 2.86 21.04
C GLY A 74 9.03 4.39 20.95
N SER A 75 9.85 4.89 20.02
CA SER A 75 10.14 6.32 19.88
C SER A 75 8.95 7.14 19.37
N LEU A 76 8.98 8.46 19.62
CA LEU A 76 7.98 9.38 19.07
C LEU A 76 8.00 9.39 17.52
N ALA A 77 9.18 9.31 16.92
CA ALA A 77 9.37 9.19 15.47
C ALA A 77 8.68 7.94 14.88
N GLU A 78 8.77 6.79 15.55
CA GLU A 78 8.06 5.58 15.13
C GLU A 78 6.54 5.75 15.24
N LYS A 79 6.04 6.29 16.35
CA LYS A 79 4.59 6.51 16.56
C LYS A 79 3.99 7.44 15.51
N ILE A 80 4.67 8.56 15.22
CA ILE A 80 4.28 9.51 14.16
C ILE A 80 4.28 8.83 12.78
N ARG A 81 5.38 8.15 12.42
CA ARG A 81 5.51 7.40 11.15
C ARG A 81 4.41 6.35 10.98
N LEU A 82 4.05 5.63 12.04
CA LEU A 82 2.98 4.64 12.01
C LEU A 82 1.60 5.29 11.81
N MET A 83 1.30 6.38 12.52
CA MET A 83 0.05 7.13 12.38
C MET A 83 -0.12 7.72 10.97
N GLU A 84 0.94 8.32 10.41
CA GLU A 84 0.95 8.85 9.04
C GLU A 84 0.87 7.74 7.98
N GLY A 85 1.63 6.65 8.16
CA GLY A 85 1.58 5.48 7.29
C GLY A 85 0.20 4.81 7.25
N GLN A 86 -0.48 4.73 8.40
CA GLN A 86 -1.85 4.25 8.50
C GLN A 86 -2.84 5.09 7.68
N ALA A 87 -2.72 6.41 7.73
CA ALA A 87 -3.58 7.33 6.99
C ALA A 87 -3.35 7.30 5.46
N LEU A 88 -2.12 7.00 5.01
CA LEU A 88 -1.80 6.90 3.58
C LEU A 88 -2.51 5.73 2.89
N VAL A 89 -2.44 4.54 3.49
CA VAL A 89 -2.79 3.30 2.78
C VAL A 89 -4.31 3.06 2.78
N GLY A 90 -5.06 3.73 3.67
CA GLY A 90 -6.51 3.90 3.54
C GLY A 90 -6.96 4.68 2.28
N ASN A 91 -6.04 5.36 1.58
CA ASN A 91 -6.30 6.08 0.33
C ASN A 91 -5.72 5.32 -0.89
N ASN A 92 -6.08 4.04 -1.01
CA ASN A 92 -5.63 3.16 -2.09
C ASN A 92 -6.33 3.44 -3.42
N SER A 93 -5.63 3.20 -4.53
CA SER A 93 -6.10 3.48 -5.89
C SER A 93 -6.33 2.20 -6.69
N VAL A 94 -7.46 2.13 -7.40
CA VAL A 94 -7.79 1.01 -8.30
C VAL A 94 -7.07 1.08 -9.66
N TYR A 95 -6.53 2.24 -10.00
CA TYR A 95 -5.95 2.51 -11.32
C TYR A 95 -4.71 1.67 -11.67
N PRO A 96 -3.73 1.41 -10.77
CA PRO A 96 -2.57 0.59 -11.09
C PRO A 96 -2.96 -0.82 -11.54
N THR A 97 -3.93 -1.44 -10.83
CA THR A 97 -4.44 -2.77 -11.13
C THR A 97 -5.19 -2.81 -12.46
N LEU A 98 -6.05 -1.82 -12.73
CA LEU A 98 -6.74 -1.66 -14.01
C LEU A 98 -5.74 -1.57 -15.19
N VAL A 99 -4.75 -0.68 -15.06
CA VAL A 99 -3.78 -0.41 -16.12
C VAL A 99 -2.87 -1.62 -16.36
N ALA A 100 -2.41 -2.28 -15.29
CA ALA A 100 -1.65 -3.54 -15.39
C ALA A 100 -2.44 -4.62 -16.14
N GLN A 101 -3.71 -4.83 -15.79
CA GLN A 101 -4.56 -5.85 -16.41
C GLN A 101 -4.77 -5.59 -17.91
N THR A 102 -5.06 -4.34 -18.31
CA THR A 102 -5.25 -4.01 -19.73
C THR A 102 -3.95 -4.12 -20.54
N ALA A 103 -2.82 -3.70 -19.97
CA ALA A 103 -1.50 -3.83 -20.60
C ALA A 103 -1.13 -5.31 -20.77
N TYR A 104 -1.24 -6.11 -19.71
CA TYR A 104 -1.00 -7.56 -19.73
C TYR A 104 -1.85 -8.25 -20.79
N ALA A 105 -3.14 -7.90 -20.91
CA ALA A 105 -4.03 -8.45 -21.93
C ALA A 105 -3.57 -8.17 -23.37
N GLN A 106 -2.93 -7.03 -23.67
CA GLN A 106 -2.36 -6.78 -25.00
C GLN A 106 -1.03 -7.51 -25.22
N VAL A 107 -0.22 -7.67 -24.16
CA VAL A 107 1.04 -8.43 -24.21
C VAL A 107 0.77 -9.91 -24.49
N VAL A 108 -0.08 -10.59 -23.71
CA VAL A 108 -0.32 -12.03 -23.87
C VAL A 108 -1.13 -12.39 -25.12
N SER A 109 -1.85 -11.43 -25.71
CA SER A 109 -2.51 -11.62 -27.01
C SER A 109 -1.61 -11.29 -28.21
N GLY A 110 -0.31 -11.07 -27.99
CA GLY A 110 0.68 -10.84 -29.05
C GLY A 110 0.51 -9.52 -29.80
N LYS A 111 -0.25 -8.56 -29.25
CA LYS A 111 -0.58 -7.30 -29.93
C LYS A 111 0.49 -6.22 -29.74
N VAL A 112 1.29 -6.32 -28.67
CA VAL A 112 2.42 -5.41 -28.42
C VAL A 112 3.55 -5.72 -29.41
N THR A 113 3.54 -4.99 -30.53
CA THR A 113 4.37 -5.24 -31.73
C THR A 113 5.05 -3.98 -32.27
N SER A 114 4.67 -2.79 -31.79
CA SER A 114 5.33 -1.51 -32.06
C SER A 114 5.10 -0.51 -30.92
N LEU A 115 5.77 0.66 -30.96
CA LEU A 115 5.49 1.72 -29.97
C LEU A 115 4.03 2.22 -30.07
N GLU A 116 3.51 2.35 -31.28
CA GLU A 116 2.11 2.72 -31.54
C GLU A 116 1.14 1.72 -30.89
N SER A 117 1.44 0.41 -30.92
CA SER A 117 0.63 -0.61 -30.24
C SER A 117 0.61 -0.47 -28.70
N ILE A 118 1.68 0.07 -28.10
CA ILE A 118 1.71 0.43 -26.68
C ILE A 118 0.85 1.67 -26.43
N THR A 119 0.91 2.68 -27.31
CA THR A 119 0.06 3.88 -27.17
C THR A 119 -1.44 3.58 -27.28
N ALA A 120 -1.82 2.51 -27.98
CA ALA A 120 -3.20 2.05 -28.11
C ALA A 120 -3.77 1.45 -26.81
N ILE A 121 -2.91 1.00 -25.87
CA ILE A 121 -3.36 0.50 -24.55
C ILE A 121 -4.09 1.62 -23.78
N TYR A 122 -3.63 2.86 -23.93
CA TYR A 122 -4.24 4.03 -23.28
C TYR A 122 -5.61 4.39 -23.87
N ASP A 123 -5.89 4.07 -25.14
CA ASP A 123 -7.21 4.29 -25.75
C ASP A 123 -8.26 3.31 -25.20
N ILE A 124 -7.85 2.11 -24.75
CA ILE A 124 -8.73 1.09 -24.14
C ILE A 124 -9.21 1.51 -22.73
N ILE A 125 -8.50 2.42 -22.07
CA ILE A 125 -8.78 2.91 -20.70
C ILE A 125 -9.14 4.40 -20.65
N ALA A 126 -9.33 5.04 -21.81
CA ALA A 126 -9.60 6.47 -21.92
C ALA A 126 -10.93 6.90 -21.28
N ASP A 127 -11.82 5.95 -20.96
CA ASP A 127 -13.05 6.13 -20.20
C ASP A 127 -12.80 6.36 -18.69
N LYS A 128 -11.64 5.94 -18.18
CA LYS A 128 -11.32 5.89 -16.74
C LYS A 128 -10.08 6.69 -16.35
N LEU A 129 -9.15 6.88 -17.28
CA LEU A 129 -7.94 7.70 -17.11
C LEU A 129 -7.71 8.54 -18.36
N PRO A 130 -7.35 9.83 -18.24
CA PRO A 130 -7.03 10.65 -19.40
C PRO A 130 -5.80 10.09 -20.12
N LYS A 131 -5.81 10.06 -21.46
CA LYS A 131 -4.66 9.60 -22.25
C LYS A 131 -3.44 10.49 -21.97
N PRO A 132 -2.31 9.95 -21.47
CA PRO A 132 -1.20 10.77 -21.00
C PRO A 132 -0.46 11.43 -22.17
N ILE A 133 -0.10 12.71 -22.01
CA ILE A 133 0.58 13.51 -23.04
C ILE A 133 1.94 12.92 -23.47
N SER A 134 2.62 12.20 -22.58
CA SER A 134 3.85 11.44 -22.88
C SER A 134 3.66 10.27 -23.86
N SER A 135 2.42 9.81 -24.11
CA SER A 135 2.13 8.84 -25.18
C SER A 135 2.24 9.43 -26.60
N ASN A 136 2.59 10.72 -26.74
CA ASN A 136 2.81 11.40 -28.01
C ASN A 136 4.21 12.04 -28.08
N ILE A 137 4.97 11.69 -29.13
CA ILE A 137 6.38 12.05 -29.33
C ILE A 137 6.61 13.09 -30.44
N SER A 138 5.54 13.66 -31.00
CA SER A 138 5.64 14.72 -32.03
C SER A 138 6.22 16.01 -31.46
N ASP A 139 7.07 16.70 -32.21
CA ASP A 139 7.95 17.77 -31.69
C ASP A 139 7.21 18.92 -30.96
N PRO A 140 6.04 19.41 -31.44
CA PRO A 140 5.26 20.40 -30.70
C PRO A 140 4.71 19.88 -29.37
N VAL A 141 4.38 18.59 -29.26
CA VAL A 141 3.88 17.97 -28.02
C VAL A 141 5.04 17.65 -27.08
N TYR A 142 6.18 17.25 -27.64
CA TYR A 142 7.42 17.07 -26.90
C TYR A 142 7.89 18.36 -26.22
N GLY A 143 7.73 19.50 -26.90
CA GLY A 143 7.96 20.83 -26.35
C GLY A 143 6.86 21.27 -25.36
N GLU A 144 5.58 21.08 -25.68
CA GLU A 144 4.46 21.40 -24.77
C GLU A 144 4.60 20.70 -23.40
N GLN A 145 5.13 19.47 -23.37
CA GLN A 145 5.47 18.78 -22.11
C GLN A 145 6.41 19.61 -21.23
N ARG A 146 7.41 20.32 -21.78
CA ARG A 146 8.34 21.17 -21.01
C ARG A 146 7.71 22.46 -20.49
N LEU A 147 6.60 22.91 -21.09
CA LEU A 147 5.81 24.04 -20.60
C LEU A 147 4.79 23.64 -19.51
N THR A 148 4.55 22.32 -19.37
CA THR A 148 3.49 21.71 -18.56
C THR A 148 4.06 20.65 -17.58
N VAL A 149 3.98 19.37 -17.93
CA VAL A 149 4.25 18.20 -17.06
C VAL A 149 5.74 17.89 -16.84
N ARG A 150 6.65 18.66 -17.45
CA ARG A 150 8.12 18.60 -17.31
C ARG A 150 8.74 19.99 -17.05
N ALA A 151 7.98 20.88 -16.42
CA ALA A 151 8.30 22.30 -16.22
C ALA A 151 9.51 22.64 -15.30
N MET A 152 10.17 21.65 -14.70
CA MET A 152 11.04 21.86 -13.52
C MET A 152 12.51 22.11 -13.84
N THR A 153 12.99 21.58 -14.96
CA THR A 153 14.42 21.55 -15.33
C THR A 153 14.76 22.47 -16.49
N LEU A 154 13.79 22.73 -17.39
CA LEU A 154 13.96 23.66 -18.52
C LEU A 154 14.47 25.02 -18.05
N ARG A 155 15.42 25.59 -18.79
CA ARG A 155 15.97 26.93 -18.55
C ARG A 155 16.37 27.61 -19.86
N GLN A 156 16.38 28.94 -19.88
CA GLN A 156 16.95 29.73 -20.96
C GLN A 156 18.48 29.59 -20.99
N VAL A 157 19.08 29.51 -22.17
CA VAL A 157 20.54 29.48 -22.34
C VAL A 157 21.14 30.86 -22.05
N ARG A 158 22.12 30.93 -21.14
CA ARG A 158 22.76 32.20 -20.79
C ARG A 158 23.80 32.64 -21.85
N ARG A 159 24.18 33.92 -21.83
CA ARG A 159 25.01 34.59 -22.86
C ARG A 159 26.38 33.93 -23.10
N GLU A 160 26.98 33.38 -22.06
CA GLU A 160 28.30 32.72 -22.10
C GLU A 160 28.19 31.18 -22.22
N GLU A 161 27.01 30.61 -21.97
CA GLU A 161 26.82 29.15 -21.96
C GLU A 161 26.65 28.59 -23.38
N TYR A 162 27.28 27.43 -23.63
CA TYR A 162 27.30 26.72 -24.92
C TYR A 162 27.75 27.60 -26.12
N ARG A 163 28.60 28.62 -25.88
CA ARG A 163 29.09 29.53 -26.92
C ARG A 163 29.86 28.77 -28.01
N ASP A 164 30.78 27.93 -27.55
CA ASP A 164 31.73 27.18 -28.38
C ASP A 164 31.27 25.73 -28.59
N THR A 165 30.04 25.39 -28.18
CA THR A 165 29.40 24.11 -28.46
C THR A 165 29.11 24.00 -29.96
N PRO A 166 29.59 22.94 -30.65
CA PRO A 166 29.23 22.70 -32.03
C PRO A 166 27.76 22.30 -32.12
N PHE A 167 27.00 23.05 -32.90
CA PHE A 167 25.64 22.69 -33.32
C PHE A 167 25.66 22.21 -34.77
N THR A 168 24.83 21.22 -35.10
CA THR A 168 24.81 20.57 -36.43
C THR A 168 23.90 21.28 -37.43
N LEU A 169 22.90 22.03 -36.95
CA LEU A 169 21.97 22.77 -37.81
C LEU A 169 22.60 24.03 -38.40
N GLY A 170 22.39 24.28 -39.70
CA GLY A 170 22.66 25.57 -40.31
C GLY A 170 21.57 26.61 -40.03
N ASP A 171 21.89 27.91 -40.18
CA ASP A 171 20.96 29.03 -39.92
C ASP A 171 19.61 28.91 -40.66
N ALA A 172 19.60 28.33 -41.87
CA ALA A 172 18.35 28.09 -42.62
C ALA A 172 17.43 27.06 -41.93
N GLN A 173 18.00 26.04 -41.28
CA GLN A 173 17.25 25.05 -40.49
C GLN A 173 16.77 25.65 -39.17
N VAL A 174 17.59 26.47 -38.51
CA VAL A 174 17.19 27.24 -37.32
C VAL A 174 16.02 28.18 -37.64
N SER A 175 16.09 28.94 -38.73
CA SER A 175 14.96 29.78 -39.20
C SER A 175 13.70 28.98 -39.55
N LYS A 176 13.84 27.72 -39.99
CA LYS A 176 12.68 26.84 -40.26
C LYS A 176 12.00 26.37 -38.96
N LEU A 177 12.76 26.03 -37.93
CA LEU A 177 12.23 25.53 -36.66
C LEU A 177 11.78 26.67 -35.72
N CYS A 178 12.63 27.68 -35.53
CA CYS A 178 12.47 28.72 -34.52
C CYS A 178 11.77 30.00 -35.03
N GLY A 179 11.50 30.10 -36.33
CA GLY A 179 10.81 31.22 -36.95
C GLY A 179 11.69 32.03 -37.90
N ARG A 180 11.05 32.68 -38.88
CA ARG A 180 11.70 33.38 -39.98
C ARG A 180 12.65 34.48 -39.48
N GLY A 181 13.94 34.37 -39.77
CA GLY A 181 14.96 35.34 -39.39
C GLY A 181 15.70 35.00 -38.09
N VAL A 182 15.36 33.88 -37.43
CA VAL A 182 16.17 33.34 -36.33
C VAL A 182 17.39 32.61 -36.89
N THR A 183 18.56 32.89 -36.30
CA THR A 183 19.89 32.40 -36.66
C THR A 183 20.66 32.10 -35.37
N TRP A 184 21.69 31.25 -35.41
CA TRP A 184 22.55 31.02 -34.23
C TRP A 184 23.17 32.31 -33.68
N ARG A 185 23.42 33.29 -34.56
CA ARG A 185 23.93 34.62 -34.18
C ARG A 185 22.93 35.45 -33.35
N ASN A 186 21.63 35.37 -33.63
CA ASN A 186 20.62 36.20 -32.95
C ASN A 186 19.69 35.44 -31.99
N ILE A 187 19.61 34.11 -32.02
CA ILE A 187 18.66 33.32 -31.21
C ILE A 187 18.78 33.60 -29.69
N ARG A 188 20.00 33.83 -29.20
CA ARG A 188 20.27 34.24 -27.80
C ARG A 188 19.83 35.69 -27.52
N GLN A 189 20.00 36.61 -28.47
CA GLN A 189 19.55 38.01 -28.36
C GLN A 189 18.02 38.10 -28.37
N LEU A 190 17.37 37.23 -29.15
CA LEU A 190 15.92 37.06 -29.24
C LEU A 190 15.33 36.26 -28.05
N LYS A 191 16.12 35.93 -27.02
CA LYS A 191 15.72 35.13 -25.85
C LYS A 191 15.13 33.74 -26.21
N ALA A 192 15.37 33.24 -27.42
CA ALA A 192 14.63 32.14 -28.02
C ALA A 192 15.30 30.75 -27.88
N LEU A 193 16.49 30.64 -27.27
CA LEU A 193 17.22 29.38 -27.07
C LEU A 193 17.11 28.90 -25.60
N TYR A 194 16.72 27.63 -25.43
CA TYR A 194 16.49 26.99 -24.14
C TYR A 194 17.15 25.61 -24.10
N VAL A 195 17.39 25.09 -22.90
CA VAL A 195 18.08 23.83 -22.67
C VAL A 195 17.47 23.02 -21.51
N GLU A 196 17.46 21.71 -21.65
CA GLU A 196 17.50 20.73 -20.55
C GLU A 196 18.91 20.11 -20.55
N ASP A 197 19.63 20.17 -19.43
CA ASP A 197 21.00 19.69 -19.34
C ASP A 197 21.08 18.52 -18.33
N TYR A 198 21.47 17.35 -18.84
CA TYR A 198 21.67 16.11 -18.09
C TYR A 198 23.02 15.47 -18.50
N HIS A 199 24.07 16.27 -18.71
CA HIS A 199 25.37 15.80 -19.23
C HIS A 199 26.13 14.83 -18.31
N ASP A 200 25.79 14.76 -17.03
CA ASP A 200 26.41 13.92 -16.00
C ASP A 200 25.42 12.96 -15.29
N VAL A 201 24.17 12.90 -15.76
CA VAL A 201 23.04 12.18 -15.13
C VAL A 201 23.27 10.67 -15.00
N ALA A 202 24.14 10.09 -15.84
CA ALA A 202 24.51 8.68 -15.81
C ALA A 202 25.36 8.28 -14.59
N GLN A 203 25.94 9.25 -13.86
CA GLN A 203 26.71 8.99 -12.64
C GLN A 203 25.90 8.25 -11.56
N TRP A 204 24.57 8.33 -11.64
CA TRP A 204 23.65 7.67 -10.71
C TRP A 204 23.13 6.31 -11.18
N ASN A 205 23.45 5.85 -12.38
CA ASN A 205 23.08 4.49 -12.85
C ASN A 205 23.56 3.40 -11.88
N ASP A 206 22.81 2.30 -11.76
CA ASP A 206 23.22 1.19 -10.90
C ASP A 206 24.23 0.29 -11.63
N PRO A 207 25.50 0.22 -11.20
CA PRO A 207 26.49 -0.64 -11.85
C PRO A 207 26.19 -2.15 -11.69
N GLU A 208 25.31 -2.53 -10.78
CA GLU A 208 24.88 -3.93 -10.58
C GLU A 208 23.64 -4.30 -11.41
N ALA A 209 23.03 -3.35 -12.11
CA ALA A 209 21.87 -3.57 -12.98
C ALA A 209 22.02 -2.92 -14.39
N PRO A 210 23.05 -3.29 -15.17
CA PRO A 210 23.36 -2.67 -16.47
C PRO A 210 22.32 -2.98 -17.58
N GLU A 211 21.30 -3.81 -17.33
CA GLU A 211 20.20 -4.08 -18.27
C GLU A 211 19.18 -2.92 -18.37
N LYS A 212 19.38 -1.86 -17.59
CA LYS A 212 18.63 -0.61 -17.61
C LYS A 212 19.53 0.55 -17.19
N TYR A 213 19.43 1.68 -17.85
CA TYR A 213 20.27 2.85 -17.51
C TYR A 213 19.62 4.16 -17.97
N VAL A 214 20.19 5.27 -17.51
CA VAL A 214 19.89 6.64 -17.95
C VAL A 214 21.11 7.15 -18.73
N PRO A 215 20.98 7.58 -20.00
CA PRO A 215 22.10 8.10 -20.79
C PRO A 215 22.44 9.55 -20.41
N ASN A 216 23.71 9.96 -20.53
CA ASN A 216 24.05 11.38 -20.51
C ASN A 216 23.51 12.06 -21.78
N VAL A 217 22.83 13.19 -21.61
CA VAL A 217 22.10 13.84 -22.72
C VAL A 217 21.84 15.32 -22.45
N VAL A 218 21.94 16.16 -23.49
CA VAL A 218 21.62 17.59 -23.43
C VAL A 218 20.64 17.93 -24.54
N GLY A 219 19.48 18.46 -24.19
CA GLY A 219 18.40 18.80 -25.11
C GLY A 219 18.28 20.30 -25.33
N PHE A 220 18.43 20.76 -26.57
CA PHE A 220 18.24 22.15 -26.96
C PHE A 220 16.86 22.36 -27.62
N PHE A 221 16.22 23.46 -27.26
CA PHE A 221 14.87 23.82 -27.68
C PHE A 221 14.79 25.28 -28.09
N CYS A 222 13.79 25.63 -28.90
CA CYS A 222 13.46 27.03 -29.16
C CYS A 222 11.96 27.32 -29.16
N TYR A 223 11.63 28.59 -28.91
CA TYR A 223 10.27 29.10 -28.99
C TYR A 223 10.04 29.79 -30.35
N ASN A 224 9.13 29.25 -31.16
CA ASN A 224 8.74 29.83 -32.44
C ASN A 224 7.60 30.83 -32.24
N ALA A 225 7.95 32.12 -32.26
CA ALA A 225 7.02 33.22 -32.05
C ALA A 225 5.98 33.43 -33.18
N ILE A 226 6.09 32.71 -34.31
CA ILE A 226 5.12 32.76 -35.41
C ILE A 226 4.05 31.67 -35.25
N THR A 227 4.45 30.45 -34.85
CA THR A 227 3.52 29.32 -34.65
C THR A 227 3.05 29.17 -33.21
N TYR A 228 3.61 29.95 -32.26
CA TYR A 228 3.40 29.85 -30.82
C TYR A 228 3.73 28.47 -30.23
N GLN A 229 4.66 27.76 -30.87
CA GLN A 229 5.11 26.42 -30.50
C GLN A 229 6.50 26.47 -29.86
N PHE A 230 6.67 25.71 -28.79
CA PHE A 230 7.99 25.34 -28.28
C PHE A 230 8.39 24.01 -28.91
N VAL A 231 9.61 23.91 -29.46
CA VAL A 231 10.08 22.71 -30.17
C VAL A 231 11.52 22.35 -29.83
N PRO A 232 11.87 21.05 -29.73
CA PRO A 232 13.26 20.60 -29.73
C PRO A 232 13.94 20.92 -31.07
N ILE A 233 15.23 21.27 -31.04
CA ILE A 233 16.04 21.55 -32.23
C ILE A 233 17.24 20.62 -32.37
N GLU A 234 17.87 20.24 -31.27
CA GLU A 234 19.03 19.33 -31.26
C GLU A 234 19.11 18.61 -29.91
N ILE A 235 19.48 17.33 -29.92
CA ILE A 235 19.69 16.51 -28.71
C ILE A 235 21.07 15.86 -28.82
N GLN A 236 21.97 16.24 -27.92
CA GLN A 236 23.37 15.82 -27.90
C GLN A 236 23.58 14.72 -26.85
N TYR A 237 24.35 13.67 -27.20
CA TYR A 237 24.76 12.59 -26.30
C TYR A 237 26.27 12.68 -26.07
N PRO A 238 26.74 13.22 -24.92
CA PRO A 238 28.17 13.39 -24.64
C PRO A 238 28.96 12.08 -24.73
N ASP A 239 28.39 10.97 -24.26
CA ASP A 239 29.04 9.64 -24.21
C ASP A 239 29.40 9.09 -25.60
N THR A 240 28.68 9.50 -26.66
CA THR A 240 28.90 9.03 -28.04
C THR A 240 29.34 10.12 -29.00
N GLY A 241 29.32 11.39 -28.57
CA GLY A 241 29.61 12.55 -29.40
C GLY A 241 28.55 12.88 -30.47
N ILE A 242 27.39 12.21 -30.46
CA ILE A 242 26.36 12.39 -31.49
C ILE A 242 25.34 13.45 -31.08
N ALA A 243 25.08 14.38 -32.00
CA ALA A 243 23.95 15.29 -31.96
C ALA A 243 22.87 14.85 -32.96
N TYR A 244 21.64 14.65 -32.50
CA TYR A 244 20.46 14.31 -33.31
C TYR A 244 19.52 15.52 -33.46
N THR A 245 18.77 15.57 -34.55
CA THR A 245 17.93 16.71 -34.95
C THR A 245 16.60 16.27 -35.60
N PRO A 246 15.62 17.18 -35.77
CA PRO A 246 14.42 16.94 -36.58
C PRO A 246 14.65 16.66 -38.08
N PHE A 247 15.90 16.57 -38.54
CA PHE A 247 16.27 16.28 -39.93
C PHE A 247 16.97 14.92 -40.11
N ASP A 248 17.25 14.21 -39.02
CA ASP A 248 17.70 12.81 -39.04
C ASP A 248 16.52 11.86 -39.33
N SER A 249 16.75 10.54 -39.38
CA SER A 249 15.66 9.60 -39.64
C SER A 249 14.60 9.61 -38.52
N LYS A 250 13.36 9.19 -38.85
CA LYS A 250 12.22 9.13 -37.89
C LYS A 250 12.63 8.43 -36.59
N ASP A 251 13.33 7.31 -36.71
CA ASP A 251 13.61 6.43 -35.58
C ASP A 251 14.85 6.87 -34.79
N GLU A 252 15.88 7.44 -35.45
CA GLU A 252 16.97 8.15 -34.76
C GLU A 252 16.44 9.33 -33.93
N TRP A 253 15.60 10.18 -34.53
CA TRP A 253 15.04 11.35 -33.83
C TRP A 253 14.05 10.95 -32.72
N THR A 254 13.29 9.88 -32.93
CA THR A 254 12.42 9.31 -31.89
C THR A 254 13.24 8.74 -30.72
N LEU A 255 14.29 7.98 -31.00
CA LEU A 255 15.18 7.43 -29.97
C LEU A 255 15.90 8.55 -29.18
N ALA A 256 16.40 9.58 -29.85
CA ALA A 256 17.04 10.72 -29.21
C ALA A 256 16.09 11.42 -28.20
N LYS A 257 14.82 11.60 -28.59
CA LYS A 257 13.77 12.15 -27.71
C LYS A 257 13.36 11.21 -26.57
N ILE A 258 13.43 9.89 -26.77
CA ILE A 258 13.19 8.90 -25.70
C ILE A 258 14.27 9.01 -24.62
N GLY A 259 15.55 8.98 -24.98
CA GLY A 259 16.65 9.04 -23.98
C GLY A 259 16.65 10.34 -23.17
N LEU A 260 16.38 11.49 -23.82
CA LEU A 260 16.17 12.77 -23.12
C LEU A 260 14.92 12.76 -22.23
N ASN A 261 13.83 12.10 -22.63
CA ASN A 261 12.65 11.92 -21.76
C ASN A 261 12.95 11.05 -20.55
N THR A 262 13.77 9.99 -20.70
CA THR A 262 14.21 9.13 -19.59
C THR A 262 15.05 9.90 -18.59
N ALA A 263 16.11 10.60 -19.03
CA ALA A 263 16.93 11.45 -18.15
C ALA A 263 16.09 12.49 -17.42
N ALA A 264 15.16 13.15 -18.14
CA ALA A 264 14.24 14.09 -17.55
C ALA A 264 13.27 13.45 -16.54
N VAL A 265 12.79 12.20 -16.72
CA VAL A 265 11.95 11.52 -15.70
C VAL A 265 12.75 11.19 -14.45
N SER A 266 13.91 10.53 -14.61
CA SER A 266 14.71 10.07 -13.46
C SER A 266 15.12 11.26 -12.60
N TYR A 267 15.63 12.33 -13.23
CA TYR A 267 15.95 13.57 -12.53
C TYR A 267 14.71 14.21 -11.90
N HIS A 268 13.61 14.37 -12.65
CA HIS A 268 12.39 15.03 -12.17
C HIS A 268 11.77 14.34 -10.94
N GLN A 269 11.72 13.01 -10.92
CA GLN A 269 11.09 12.30 -9.81
C GLN A 269 11.95 12.33 -8.54
N TRP A 270 13.27 12.19 -8.62
CA TRP A 270 14.09 12.30 -7.39
C TRP A 270 14.31 13.75 -6.96
N MET A 271 14.22 14.71 -7.89
CA MET A 271 14.08 16.13 -7.57
C MET A 271 12.78 16.44 -6.80
N HIS A 272 11.65 15.73 -7.07
CA HIS A 272 10.41 15.96 -6.31
C HIS A 272 10.58 15.59 -4.84
N LEU A 273 11.12 14.39 -4.55
CA LEU A 273 11.41 13.94 -3.19
C LEU A 273 12.28 14.96 -2.43
N CYS A 274 13.33 15.45 -3.09
CA CYS A 274 14.26 16.42 -2.51
C CYS A 274 13.64 17.82 -2.32
N HIS A 275 12.68 18.22 -3.15
CA HIS A 275 12.04 19.54 -3.08
C HIS A 275 10.79 19.60 -2.20
N THR A 276 10.20 18.46 -1.85
CA THR A 276 9.00 18.40 -1.01
C THR A 276 9.32 17.65 0.28
N HIS A 277 9.07 16.34 0.30
CA HIS A 277 9.05 15.50 1.50
C HIS A 277 10.36 15.58 2.32
N ALA A 278 11.52 15.63 1.66
CA ALA A 278 12.80 15.63 2.35
C ALA A 278 13.07 16.89 3.17
N LEU A 279 12.68 18.05 2.64
CA LEU A 279 12.81 19.33 3.34
C LEU A 279 11.73 19.45 4.43
N THR A 280 10.49 19.06 4.12
CA THR A 280 9.36 19.23 5.02
C THR A 280 9.44 18.33 6.25
N SER A 281 9.83 17.06 6.14
CA SER A 281 10.05 16.16 7.30
C SER A 281 11.02 16.78 8.33
N SER A 282 12.17 17.25 7.86
CA SER A 282 13.21 17.84 8.73
C SER A 282 12.74 19.14 9.40
N ILE A 283 12.00 19.98 8.67
CA ILE A 283 11.38 21.20 9.19
C ILE A 283 10.26 20.87 10.20
N ARG A 284 9.46 19.83 9.98
CA ARG A 284 8.42 19.36 10.91
C ARG A 284 9.01 18.89 12.23
N VAL A 285 10.13 18.15 12.18
CA VAL A 285 10.86 17.77 13.40
C VAL A 285 11.24 19.01 14.21
N GLU A 286 11.81 20.05 13.60
CA GLU A 286 12.11 21.27 14.35
C GLU A 286 10.88 22.10 14.74
N LEU A 287 9.75 22.03 14.03
CA LEU A 287 8.47 22.60 14.50
C LEU A 287 8.04 21.93 15.81
N PHE A 288 8.04 20.60 15.86
CA PHE A 288 7.72 19.82 17.07
C PHE A 288 8.62 20.20 18.27
N ARG A 289 9.89 20.50 18.01
CA ARG A 289 10.95 20.74 19.02
C ARG A 289 11.08 22.17 19.52
N ASN A 290 10.38 23.13 18.90
CA ASN A 290 10.58 24.56 19.14
C ASN A 290 9.29 25.39 19.29
N MET A 291 8.14 24.90 18.80
CA MET A 291 6.84 25.60 18.87
C MET A 291 5.78 24.72 19.52
N ALA A 292 4.84 25.32 20.25
CA ALA A 292 3.66 24.62 20.77
C ALA A 292 2.64 24.32 19.64
N SER A 293 1.76 23.34 19.86
CA SER A 293 0.71 22.96 18.90
C SER A 293 -0.23 24.11 18.53
N GLU A 294 -0.41 25.07 19.44
CA GLU A 294 -1.27 26.25 19.29
C GLU A 294 -0.54 27.40 18.60
N HIS A 295 0.76 27.26 18.29
CA HIS A 295 1.53 28.30 17.62
C HIS A 295 1.04 28.44 16.16
N PRO A 296 0.57 29.63 15.71
CA PRO A 296 -0.08 29.78 14.41
C PRO A 296 0.75 29.27 13.23
N VAL A 297 2.06 29.55 13.22
CA VAL A 297 2.98 29.08 12.17
C VAL A 297 3.12 27.55 12.16
N ARG A 298 3.10 26.90 13.34
CA ARG A 298 3.20 25.44 13.46
C ARG A 298 1.91 24.78 12.99
N ALA A 299 0.76 25.23 13.50
CA ALA A 299 -0.55 24.75 13.08
C ALA A 299 -0.75 24.88 11.56
N LEU A 300 -0.37 26.01 10.97
CA LEU A 300 -0.46 26.24 9.53
C LEU A 300 0.47 25.34 8.71
N LEU A 301 1.73 25.14 9.13
CA LEU A 301 2.68 24.31 8.38
C LEU A 301 2.43 22.80 8.54
N GLU A 302 2.04 22.32 9.73
CA GLU A 302 1.65 20.92 9.93
C GLU A 302 0.46 20.53 9.06
N HIS A 303 -0.50 21.45 8.85
CA HIS A 303 -1.68 21.23 8.00
C HIS A 303 -1.35 20.98 6.52
N HIS A 304 -0.17 21.41 6.05
CA HIS A 304 0.28 21.25 4.65
C HIS A 304 1.32 20.15 4.44
N ALA A 305 1.87 19.58 5.51
CA ALA A 305 2.96 18.60 5.45
C ALA A 305 2.71 17.36 6.32
N TYR A 306 1.46 17.16 6.77
CA TYR A 306 1.06 16.18 7.79
C TYR A 306 1.56 14.75 7.54
N ILE A 307 1.75 14.33 6.29
CA ILE A 307 1.87 12.92 5.91
C ILE A 307 3.30 12.46 5.53
N ASP A 308 4.27 13.39 5.51
CA ASP A 308 5.57 13.18 4.86
C ASP A 308 6.45 12.10 5.53
N HIS A 309 6.40 11.91 6.86
CA HIS A 309 7.14 10.81 7.51
C HIS A 309 6.53 9.44 7.18
N GLY A 310 5.21 9.39 6.97
CA GLY A 310 4.52 8.23 6.41
C GLY A 310 4.98 7.90 4.99
N ILE A 311 5.14 8.92 4.14
CA ILE A 311 5.58 8.77 2.75
C ILE A 311 7.03 8.25 2.69
N GLU A 312 7.95 8.81 3.47
CA GLU A 312 9.34 8.34 3.54
C GLU A 312 9.45 6.85 3.86
N TRP A 313 8.64 6.39 4.83
CA TRP A 313 8.60 4.98 5.18
C TRP A 313 7.97 4.13 4.07
N LEU A 314 6.83 4.54 3.51
CA LEU A 314 6.18 3.78 2.45
C LEU A 314 7.09 3.64 1.21
N MET A 315 7.80 4.72 0.85
CA MET A 315 8.85 4.72 -0.17
C MET A 315 9.94 3.68 0.14
N SER A 316 10.42 3.58 1.38
CA SER A 316 11.51 2.67 1.76
C SER A 316 11.20 1.18 1.51
N ILE A 317 9.93 0.79 1.40
CA ILE A 317 9.51 -0.61 1.20
C ILE A 317 8.71 -0.87 -0.09
N VAL A 318 7.98 0.12 -0.62
CA VAL A 318 7.20 -0.01 -1.88
C VAL A 318 8.00 0.44 -3.11
N LEU A 319 8.97 1.35 -2.94
CA LEU A 319 9.72 1.95 -4.05
C LEU A 319 11.22 1.61 -4.01
N LEU A 320 11.87 1.69 -2.84
CA LEU A 320 13.32 1.50 -2.70
C LEU A 320 13.75 0.12 -2.19
N ALA A 321 12.81 -0.80 -1.95
CA ALA A 321 13.17 -2.20 -1.72
C ALA A 321 13.61 -2.88 -3.05
N PRO A 322 14.52 -3.86 -3.00
CA PRO A 322 14.90 -4.63 -4.19
C PRO A 322 13.71 -5.34 -4.83
N GLY A 323 13.70 -5.38 -6.17
CA GLY A 323 12.67 -6.05 -6.95
C GLY A 323 11.28 -5.38 -6.91
N THR A 324 11.14 -4.17 -6.37
CA THR A 324 9.92 -3.36 -6.54
C THR A 324 9.67 -3.00 -8.02
N PRO A 325 8.49 -2.47 -8.39
CA PRO A 325 8.27 -1.92 -9.72
C PRO A 325 9.35 -0.92 -10.12
N LEU A 326 9.68 0.02 -9.22
CA LEU A 326 10.71 1.05 -9.48
C LEU A 326 12.09 0.44 -9.74
N ASP A 327 12.52 -0.50 -8.91
CA ASP A 327 13.81 -1.18 -9.04
C ASP A 327 13.91 -2.08 -10.30
N ARG A 328 12.78 -2.57 -10.82
CA ARG A 328 12.72 -3.29 -12.11
C ARG A 328 12.66 -2.38 -13.33
N THR A 329 12.06 -1.17 -13.23
CA THR A 329 11.79 -0.33 -14.40
C THR A 329 12.76 0.85 -14.57
N PHE A 330 13.16 1.53 -13.49
CA PHE A 330 13.96 2.76 -13.52
C PHE A 330 15.46 2.50 -13.78
N GLY A 331 16.07 3.30 -14.66
CA GLY A 331 17.48 3.16 -15.05
C GLY A 331 18.50 3.45 -13.92
N TRP A 332 18.09 4.14 -12.87
CA TRP A 332 18.88 4.31 -11.65
C TRP A 332 18.66 3.21 -10.59
N GLY A 333 17.67 2.32 -10.80
CA GLY A 333 17.23 1.34 -9.80
C GLY A 333 16.86 1.98 -8.45
N ALA A 334 16.84 1.18 -7.39
CA ALA A 334 16.71 1.70 -6.03
C ALA A 334 18.01 2.38 -5.54
N THR A 335 19.20 1.83 -5.84
CA THR A 335 20.45 2.33 -5.24
C THR A 335 20.86 3.71 -5.78
N GLY A 336 20.78 3.91 -7.10
CA GLY A 336 21.09 5.17 -7.77
C GLY A 336 20.21 6.32 -7.30
N SER A 337 18.93 6.03 -7.18
CA SER A 337 17.90 6.92 -6.64
C SER A 337 18.24 7.43 -5.23
N ALA A 338 18.65 6.55 -4.33
CA ALA A 338 19.05 6.94 -2.97
C ALA A 338 20.33 7.79 -2.95
N ARG A 339 21.32 7.46 -3.80
CA ARG A 339 22.56 8.23 -3.94
C ARG A 339 22.29 9.64 -4.48
N PHE A 340 21.47 9.78 -5.53
CA PHE A 340 21.02 11.08 -6.03
C PHE A 340 20.38 11.92 -4.92
N ALA A 341 19.46 11.33 -4.13
CA ALA A 341 18.74 12.07 -3.10
C ALA A 341 19.69 12.64 -2.02
N HIS A 342 20.69 11.86 -1.59
CA HIS A 342 21.72 12.33 -0.67
C HIS A 342 22.54 13.48 -1.27
N ASP A 343 23.10 13.30 -2.46
CA ASP A 343 23.99 14.30 -3.06
C ASP A 343 23.24 15.56 -3.55
N TYR A 344 21.98 15.45 -3.97
CA TYR A 344 21.16 16.61 -4.31
C TYR A 344 20.90 17.50 -3.09
N LEU A 345 20.50 16.91 -1.95
CA LEU A 345 20.23 17.65 -0.72
C LEU A 345 21.50 18.19 -0.06
N LYS A 346 22.61 17.45 -0.17
CA LYS A 346 23.93 17.87 0.28
C LYS A 346 24.54 19.00 -0.57
N ASN A 347 24.29 19.02 -1.87
CA ASN A 347 24.99 19.94 -2.79
C ASN A 347 24.08 21.05 -3.35
N GLN A 348 22.88 20.75 -3.86
CA GLN A 348 22.12 21.63 -4.75
C GLN A 348 20.87 22.31 -4.15
N GLY A 349 20.20 21.72 -3.16
CA GLY A 349 18.96 22.30 -2.60
C GLY A 349 19.17 23.62 -1.84
N SER A 350 18.25 24.58 -1.97
CA SER A 350 18.20 25.85 -1.20
C SER A 350 16.76 26.33 -0.99
N LEU A 351 16.46 26.88 0.19
CA LEU A 351 15.16 27.48 0.53
C LEU A 351 15.01 28.95 0.10
N LYS A 352 15.99 29.50 -0.63
CA LYS A 352 15.86 30.82 -1.30
C LYS A 352 15.17 30.71 -2.67
N ASP A 353 15.20 29.54 -3.31
CA ASP A 353 14.61 29.26 -4.62
C ASP A 353 13.08 29.06 -4.56
N ASP A 354 12.38 30.08 -4.06
CA ASP A 354 10.93 30.18 -4.22
C ASP A 354 10.54 30.52 -5.66
N LEU A 355 9.28 30.26 -6.04
CA LEU A 355 8.86 30.27 -7.46
C LEU A 355 9.29 31.55 -8.23
N PRO A 356 9.12 32.79 -7.72
CA PRO A 356 9.60 33.97 -8.42
C PRO A 356 11.12 33.98 -8.64
N THR A 357 11.90 33.55 -7.64
CA THR A 357 13.36 33.45 -7.72
C THR A 357 13.79 32.37 -8.71
N ASP A 358 13.16 31.20 -8.67
CA ASP A 358 13.43 30.09 -9.59
C ASP A 358 13.12 30.46 -11.05
N LEU A 359 11.95 31.02 -11.33
CA LEU A 359 11.56 31.45 -12.67
C LEU A 359 12.52 32.53 -13.20
N GLN A 360 12.98 33.45 -12.36
CA GLN A 360 13.99 34.45 -12.73
C GLN A 360 15.36 33.80 -13.00
N ARG A 361 15.82 32.90 -12.11
CA ARG A 361 17.10 32.19 -12.19
C ARG A 361 17.22 31.27 -13.41
N ARG A 362 16.08 30.70 -13.85
CA ARG A 362 15.94 29.87 -15.06
C ARG A 362 15.58 30.67 -16.33
N GLY A 363 15.29 31.98 -16.23
CA GLY A 363 14.95 32.84 -17.37
C GLY A 363 13.57 32.57 -17.97
N LEU A 364 12.61 32.16 -17.15
CA LEU A 364 11.27 31.72 -17.55
C LEU A 364 10.14 32.71 -17.22
N CYS A 365 10.46 33.93 -16.78
CA CYS A 365 9.43 34.97 -16.55
C CYS A 365 8.73 35.44 -17.83
N ASP A 366 9.44 35.39 -18.97
CA ASP A 366 9.00 36.01 -20.24
C ASP A 366 8.51 35.01 -21.31
N ILE A 367 8.60 33.70 -21.06
CA ILE A 367 8.28 32.67 -22.06
C ILE A 367 6.76 32.49 -22.23
N PRO A 368 6.18 32.74 -23.42
CA PRO A 368 4.73 32.66 -23.59
C PRO A 368 4.21 31.22 -23.47
N ARG A 369 2.98 31.06 -22.97
CA ARG A 369 2.27 29.79 -22.78
C ARG A 369 2.96 28.77 -21.85
N HIS A 370 3.94 29.18 -21.03
CA HIS A 370 4.51 28.30 -20.01
C HIS A 370 3.54 28.11 -18.84
N LYS A 371 2.60 27.16 -18.98
CA LYS A 371 1.43 26.99 -18.10
C LYS A 371 1.79 26.81 -16.62
N TYR A 372 2.83 26.04 -16.30
CA TYR A 372 3.33 25.93 -14.91
C TYR A 372 3.79 27.28 -14.33
N ALA A 373 4.58 28.06 -15.07
CA ALA A 373 5.06 29.36 -14.61
C ALA A 373 3.90 30.34 -14.40
N GLN A 374 2.92 30.35 -15.32
CA GLN A 374 1.74 31.20 -15.26
C GLN A 374 0.80 30.83 -14.09
N TYR A 375 0.28 29.59 -14.08
CA TYR A 375 -0.70 29.16 -13.08
C TYR A 375 -0.07 28.95 -11.70
N GLY A 376 1.18 28.47 -11.67
CA GLY A 376 1.99 28.43 -10.46
C GLY A 376 2.19 29.81 -9.83
N SER A 377 2.43 30.86 -10.64
CA SER A 377 2.55 32.23 -10.13
C SER A 377 1.23 32.79 -9.61
N MET A 378 0.10 32.46 -10.25
CA MET A 378 -1.23 32.83 -9.75
C MET A 378 -1.52 32.20 -8.39
N LEU A 379 -1.25 30.90 -8.24
CA LEU A 379 -1.40 30.17 -6.97
C LEU A 379 -0.42 30.67 -5.90
N TYR A 380 0.86 30.85 -6.24
CA TYR A 380 1.86 31.43 -5.34
C TYR A 380 1.44 32.81 -4.82
N ASN A 381 0.95 33.70 -5.70
CA ASN A 381 0.49 35.03 -5.30
C ASN A 381 -0.76 35.00 -4.41
N ALA A 382 -1.69 34.06 -4.63
CA ALA A 382 -2.83 33.84 -3.74
C ALA A 382 -2.39 33.32 -2.36
N ILE A 383 -1.50 32.31 -2.31
CA ILE A 383 -0.92 31.78 -1.07
C ILE A 383 -0.15 32.88 -0.32
N ASN A 384 0.66 33.69 -1.03
CA ASN A 384 1.39 34.83 -0.47
C ASN A 384 0.45 35.85 0.19
N SER A 385 -0.65 36.17 -0.48
CA SER A 385 -1.66 37.12 0.01
C SER A 385 -2.42 36.59 1.23
N PHE A 386 -2.73 35.30 1.25
CA PHE A 386 -3.31 34.60 2.40
C PHE A 386 -2.34 34.56 3.59
N VAL A 387 -1.11 34.08 3.38
CA VAL A 387 -0.07 33.96 4.43
C VAL A 387 0.25 35.33 5.04
N LYS A 388 0.33 36.40 4.23
CA LYS A 388 0.49 37.76 4.75
C LYS A 388 -0.61 38.11 5.76
N ARG A 389 -1.87 37.92 5.37
CA ARG A 389 -3.04 38.27 6.22
C ARG A 389 -3.14 37.38 7.45
N TYR A 390 -2.81 36.09 7.31
CA TYR A 390 -2.71 35.15 8.43
C TYR A 390 -1.64 35.62 9.45
N ILE A 391 -0.46 36.02 8.98
CA ILE A 391 0.60 36.58 9.83
C ILE A 391 0.17 37.92 10.46
N ASP A 392 -0.51 38.81 9.72
CA ASP A 392 -1.05 40.07 10.26
C ASP A 392 -2.15 39.88 11.33
N VAL A 393 -2.84 38.72 11.37
CA VAL A 393 -3.80 38.38 12.44
C VAL A 393 -3.09 38.16 13.78
N TYR A 394 -1.92 37.50 13.80
CA TYR A 394 -1.21 37.17 15.05
C TYR A 394 -0.05 38.13 15.37
N TYR A 395 0.71 38.59 14.37
CA TYR A 395 1.87 39.48 14.54
C TYR A 395 1.52 40.92 14.16
N LYS A 396 1.24 41.77 15.17
CA LYS A 396 0.88 43.18 14.95
C LYS A 396 2.05 44.09 14.59
N SER A 397 3.29 43.66 14.83
CA SER A 397 4.49 44.44 14.51
C SER A 397 5.72 43.56 14.32
N GLU A 398 6.77 44.12 13.73
CA GLU A 398 8.09 43.46 13.61
C GLU A 398 8.70 43.16 15.00
N PHE A 399 8.31 43.92 16.03
CA PHE A 399 8.71 43.66 17.42
C PHE A 399 8.06 42.37 17.95
N ALA A 400 6.81 42.07 17.59
CA ALA A 400 6.17 40.81 17.97
C ALA A 400 6.91 39.60 17.37
N VAL A 401 7.30 39.67 16.09
CA VAL A 401 8.11 38.63 15.43
C VAL A 401 9.45 38.40 16.13
N LYS A 402 10.15 39.49 16.51
CA LYS A 402 11.48 39.40 17.16
C LYS A 402 11.45 38.86 18.59
N ASN A 403 10.35 39.03 19.32
CA ASN A 403 10.23 38.59 20.71
C ASN A 403 9.51 37.23 20.86
N ASP A 404 9.01 36.67 19.77
CA ASP A 404 8.47 35.31 19.72
C ASP A 404 9.62 34.28 19.82
N PHE A 405 9.91 33.85 21.04
CA PHE A 405 11.04 32.96 21.28
C PHE A 405 10.86 31.56 20.67
N GLU A 406 9.63 31.09 20.46
CA GLU A 406 9.37 29.81 19.77
C GLU A 406 9.74 29.92 18.29
N LEU A 407 9.31 31.01 17.65
CA LEU A 407 9.65 31.32 16.27
C LEU A 407 11.17 31.50 16.06
N GLN A 408 11.86 32.23 16.95
CA GLN A 408 13.31 32.42 16.84
C GLN A 408 14.10 31.14 17.18
N ASN A 409 13.60 30.29 18.08
CA ASN A 409 14.19 28.99 18.38
C ASN A 409 14.11 28.05 17.16
N TRP A 410 12.94 27.96 16.53
CA TRP A 410 12.74 27.20 15.29
C TRP A 410 13.65 27.70 14.16
N ALA A 411 13.75 29.02 13.98
CA ALA A 411 14.61 29.65 12.99
C ALA A 411 16.08 29.21 13.12
N ARG A 412 16.63 29.33 14.33
CA ARG A 412 18.00 28.92 14.66
C ARG A 412 18.20 27.42 14.44
N ASP A 413 17.30 26.58 14.97
CA ASP A 413 17.50 25.13 14.97
C ASP A 413 17.36 24.52 13.56
N CYS A 414 16.42 24.99 12.74
CA CYS A 414 16.35 24.62 11.33
C CYS A 414 17.63 25.00 10.56
N ALA A 415 18.21 26.16 10.83
CA ALA A 415 19.45 26.62 10.20
C ALA A 415 20.70 25.81 10.60
N LEU A 416 20.59 24.89 11.59
CA LEU A 416 21.64 23.93 11.95
C LEU A 416 21.48 22.57 11.24
N VAL A 417 20.37 22.32 10.54
CA VAL A 417 20.14 21.05 9.82
C VAL A 417 20.88 21.10 8.46
N PRO A 418 21.89 20.25 8.19
CA PRO A 418 22.87 20.48 7.11
C PRO A 418 22.32 20.60 5.68
N HIS A 419 21.14 20.06 5.40
CA HIS A 419 20.51 20.10 4.07
C HIS A 419 19.38 21.15 3.96
N LEU A 420 18.99 21.81 5.05
CA LEU A 420 18.05 22.94 5.03
C LEU A 420 18.80 24.23 4.66
N LYS A 421 19.49 24.23 3.52
CA LYS A 421 20.35 25.35 3.12
C LYS A 421 19.54 26.63 2.97
N ASP A 422 20.16 27.72 3.41
CA ASP A 422 19.59 29.06 3.42
C ASP A 422 18.31 29.24 4.26
N PHE A 423 17.97 28.29 5.14
CA PHE A 423 16.95 28.52 6.16
C PHE A 423 17.37 29.72 7.04
N PRO A 424 16.49 30.73 7.24
CA PRO A 424 16.84 31.91 8.02
C PRO A 424 17.05 31.58 9.51
N SER A 425 18.25 31.84 10.04
CA SER A 425 18.62 31.58 11.44
C SER A 425 17.89 32.46 12.47
N SER A 426 17.12 33.46 12.01
CA SER A 426 16.29 34.36 12.81
C SER A 426 15.31 35.10 11.90
N PHE A 427 14.14 35.51 12.43
CA PHE A 427 13.19 36.37 11.72
C PHE A 427 13.23 37.79 12.28
N ALA A 428 13.74 38.74 11.50
CA ALA A 428 13.73 40.15 11.85
C ALA A 428 12.47 40.89 11.38
N THR A 429 11.70 40.32 10.45
CA THR A 429 10.46 40.92 9.92
C THR A 429 9.38 39.89 9.57
N LYS A 430 8.12 40.33 9.58
CA LYS A 430 6.94 39.63 9.05
C LYS A 430 7.11 39.24 7.59
N MET A 431 7.79 40.08 6.78
CA MET A 431 8.05 39.82 5.37
C MET A 431 8.99 38.61 5.15
N GLN A 432 10.00 38.43 6.01
CA GLN A 432 10.85 37.23 5.97
C GLN A 432 10.08 35.96 6.34
N LEU A 433 9.26 36.04 7.39
CA LEU A 433 8.39 34.93 7.81
C LEU A 433 7.37 34.56 6.73
N GLN A 434 6.71 35.58 6.16
CA GLN A 434 5.76 35.45 5.06
C GLN A 434 6.41 34.75 3.87
N LYS A 435 7.57 35.22 3.38
CA LYS A 435 8.24 34.60 2.21
C LYS A 435 8.51 33.10 2.45
N LEU A 436 9.05 32.74 3.62
CA LEU A 436 9.33 31.33 3.92
C LEU A 436 8.06 30.49 4.05
N VAL A 437 7.07 30.94 4.83
CA VAL A 437 5.82 30.18 5.04
C VAL A 437 5.06 30.02 3.72
N THR A 438 5.02 31.06 2.87
CA THR A 438 4.49 30.97 1.50
C THR A 438 5.26 29.96 0.65
N HIS A 439 6.59 29.95 0.70
CA HIS A 439 7.39 28.99 -0.04
C HIS A 439 7.12 27.55 0.41
N LEU A 440 7.16 27.26 1.70
CA LEU A 440 6.92 25.91 2.24
C LEU A 440 5.51 25.40 1.92
N ILE A 441 4.49 26.24 2.05
CA ILE A 441 3.11 25.91 1.68
C ILE A 441 2.99 25.68 0.16
N TYR A 442 3.71 26.45 -0.67
CA TYR A 442 3.74 26.23 -2.11
C TYR A 442 4.46 24.92 -2.51
N LEU A 443 5.50 24.50 -1.77
CA LEU A 443 6.22 23.25 -2.04
C LEU A 443 5.29 22.04 -1.92
N SER A 444 4.67 21.82 -0.77
CA SER A 444 3.70 20.72 -0.58
C SER A 444 2.41 20.94 -1.38
N GLY A 445 1.91 22.17 -1.40
CA GLY A 445 0.58 22.50 -1.90
C GLY A 445 0.41 22.55 -3.40
N VAL A 446 1.48 22.86 -4.14
CA VAL A 446 1.44 23.13 -5.59
C VAL A 446 2.60 22.46 -6.31
N LYS A 447 3.84 22.63 -5.84
CA LYS A 447 5.03 22.09 -6.51
C LYS A 447 5.01 20.56 -6.53
N HIS A 448 4.65 19.90 -5.42
CA HIS A 448 4.45 18.45 -5.35
C HIS A 448 3.54 17.93 -6.46
N HIS A 449 2.35 18.50 -6.61
CA HIS A 449 1.35 18.06 -7.59
C HIS A 449 1.72 18.43 -9.04
N ALA A 450 2.53 19.47 -9.21
CA ALA A 450 3.17 19.81 -10.49
C ALA A 450 4.33 18.87 -10.88
N MET A 451 4.76 17.97 -9.99
CA MET A 451 5.90 17.04 -10.20
C MET A 451 5.51 15.56 -10.15
N ASN A 452 4.57 15.20 -9.28
CA ASN A 452 4.09 13.84 -9.05
C ASN A 452 2.54 13.81 -9.16
N SER A 453 1.81 13.00 -8.39
CA SER A 453 0.34 12.91 -8.47
C SER A 453 -0.16 12.66 -9.91
N ALA A 454 -1.06 13.48 -10.45
CA ALA A 454 -1.54 13.39 -11.84
C ALA A 454 -0.45 13.67 -12.89
N VAL A 455 0.58 14.47 -12.56
CA VAL A 455 1.72 14.71 -13.46
C VAL A 455 2.57 13.46 -13.66
N ALA A 456 2.68 12.57 -12.66
CA ALA A 456 3.39 11.30 -12.81
C ALA A 456 2.78 10.44 -13.93
N TRP A 457 1.46 10.22 -13.90
CA TRP A 457 0.74 9.53 -14.98
C TRP A 457 0.95 10.18 -16.34
N ALA A 458 0.80 11.52 -16.40
CA ALA A 458 0.88 12.29 -17.64
C ALA A 458 2.29 12.35 -18.25
N ALA A 459 3.35 12.35 -17.42
CA ALA A 459 4.74 12.52 -17.85
C ALA A 459 5.51 11.21 -18.02
N ILE A 460 5.27 10.20 -17.16
CA ILE A 460 6.08 8.98 -17.02
C ILE A 460 5.55 7.81 -17.87
N SER A 461 4.47 8.03 -18.65
CA SER A 461 3.83 6.95 -19.39
C SER A 461 4.64 6.47 -20.61
N ALA A 462 4.70 5.15 -20.74
CA ALA A 462 5.27 4.43 -21.88
C ALA A 462 4.55 4.77 -23.21
N PRO A 463 5.17 4.54 -24.38
CA PRO A 463 6.53 4.03 -24.59
C PRO A 463 7.57 5.14 -24.83
N TYR A 464 7.16 6.40 -24.94
CA TYR A 464 8.07 7.50 -25.31
C TYR A 464 8.68 8.22 -24.10
N SER A 465 8.24 7.87 -22.89
CA SER A 465 8.90 8.19 -21.65
C SER A 465 9.08 6.90 -20.86
N ASN A 466 10.25 6.25 -20.99
CA ASN A 466 10.57 5.08 -20.19
C ASN A 466 11.37 5.50 -18.95
N ASP A 467 11.17 4.79 -17.86
CA ASP A 467 11.90 4.98 -16.61
C ASP A 467 13.42 4.68 -16.74
N GLY A 468 13.81 3.91 -17.76
CA GLY A 468 15.18 3.54 -18.11
C GLY A 468 15.26 3.04 -19.56
N VAL A 469 16.40 3.26 -20.21
CA VAL A 469 16.72 2.75 -21.56
C VAL A 469 17.30 1.33 -21.43
N ARG A 470 16.96 0.42 -22.36
CA ARG A 470 17.29 -1.02 -22.30
C ARG A 470 18.42 -1.50 -23.21
N LYS A 471 18.94 -0.62 -24.07
CA LYS A 471 20.03 -0.91 -25.02
C LYS A 471 20.95 0.29 -25.16
N ALA A 472 22.25 0.06 -25.35
CA ALA A 472 23.24 1.12 -25.50
C ALA A 472 22.88 2.05 -26.67
N MET A 473 22.93 3.38 -26.45
CA MET A 473 22.68 4.38 -27.49
C MET A 473 23.62 4.18 -28.69
N PRO A 474 23.18 4.42 -29.94
CA PRO A 474 24.04 4.24 -31.11
C PRO A 474 25.31 5.11 -31.05
N THR A 475 26.43 4.54 -31.50
CA THR A 475 27.73 5.20 -31.60
C THR A 475 28.03 5.77 -33.00
N ARG A 476 27.09 5.65 -33.93
CA ARG A 476 27.06 6.33 -35.23
C ARG A 476 25.60 6.49 -35.71
N LYS A 477 25.39 7.38 -36.68
CA LYS A 477 24.11 7.55 -37.39
C LYS A 477 23.97 6.56 -38.55
N GLY A 478 22.73 6.33 -38.98
CA GLY A 478 22.39 5.54 -40.16
C GLY A 478 22.37 4.01 -39.96
N ASP A 479 22.62 3.50 -38.75
CA ASP A 479 22.37 2.10 -38.43
C ASP A 479 20.87 1.81 -38.29
N PRO A 480 20.38 0.60 -38.66
CA PRO A 480 18.99 0.22 -38.43
C PRO A 480 18.60 0.19 -36.94
N ILE A 481 17.61 1.00 -36.56
CA ILE A 481 17.09 1.09 -35.19
C ILE A 481 15.74 0.39 -35.10
N ASN A 482 15.65 -0.71 -34.34
CA ASN A 482 14.38 -1.15 -33.77
C ASN A 482 14.13 -0.40 -32.46
N LEU A 483 13.15 0.50 -32.44
CA LEU A 483 12.81 1.28 -31.25
C LEU A 483 12.37 0.41 -30.06
N LEU A 484 11.78 -0.76 -30.30
CA LEU A 484 11.36 -1.67 -29.22
C LEU A 484 12.53 -2.21 -28.39
N ASP A 485 13.75 -2.26 -28.94
CA ASP A 485 14.93 -2.73 -28.21
C ASP A 485 15.36 -1.76 -27.08
N PHE A 486 14.94 -0.49 -27.14
CA PHE A 486 15.40 0.57 -26.25
C PHE A 486 14.41 0.93 -25.14
N VAL A 487 13.12 0.65 -25.35
CA VAL A 487 12.02 0.94 -24.41
C VAL A 487 11.81 -0.20 -23.41
N VAL A 488 10.83 -0.07 -22.51
CA VAL A 488 10.44 -1.18 -21.61
C VAL A 488 10.07 -2.46 -22.41
N PRO A 489 10.61 -3.65 -22.06
CA PRO A 489 10.25 -4.89 -22.73
C PRO A 489 8.78 -5.27 -22.42
N PRO A 490 8.05 -5.96 -23.32
CA PRO A 490 6.63 -6.28 -23.12
C PRO A 490 6.32 -7.00 -21.80
N SER A 491 7.23 -7.82 -21.28
CA SER A 491 7.09 -8.51 -19.99
C SER A 491 7.07 -7.57 -18.76
N LEU A 492 7.68 -6.38 -18.85
CA LEU A 492 7.70 -5.36 -17.78
C LEU A 492 6.76 -4.17 -18.07
N LEU A 493 6.09 -4.17 -19.21
CA LEU A 493 5.14 -3.11 -19.59
C LEU A 493 3.95 -2.99 -18.60
N PRO A 494 3.32 -4.08 -18.11
CA PRO A 494 2.27 -3.97 -17.09
C PRO A 494 2.77 -3.32 -15.79
N THR A 495 3.97 -3.68 -15.34
CA THR A 495 4.62 -3.13 -14.14
C THR A 495 4.91 -1.63 -14.29
N THR A 496 5.42 -1.23 -15.46
CA THR A 496 5.76 0.18 -15.76
C THR A 496 4.52 1.06 -15.83
N MET A 497 3.49 0.62 -16.56
CA MET A 497 2.25 1.39 -16.68
C MET A 497 1.48 1.45 -15.34
N ALA A 498 1.56 0.40 -14.51
CA ALA A 498 1.04 0.43 -13.15
C ALA A 498 1.81 1.40 -12.24
N ALA A 499 3.14 1.49 -12.36
CA ALA A 499 3.95 2.44 -11.60
C ALA A 499 3.60 3.90 -11.93
N ALA A 500 3.41 4.23 -13.22
CA ALA A 500 2.93 5.56 -13.63
C ALA A 500 1.53 5.88 -13.07
N ALA A 501 0.64 4.89 -12.99
CA ALA A 501 -0.68 5.03 -12.37
C ALA A 501 -0.65 5.02 -10.83
N PHE A 502 0.43 4.54 -10.19
CA PHE A 502 0.51 4.36 -8.73
C PHE A 502 0.42 5.67 -7.96
N PHE A 503 0.73 6.79 -8.58
CA PHE A 503 0.63 8.13 -7.99
C PHE A 503 -0.69 8.85 -8.31
N TYR A 504 -1.53 8.31 -9.22
CA TYR A 504 -2.80 8.93 -9.59
C TYR A 504 -3.85 8.75 -8.47
N ARG A 505 -4.35 9.86 -7.91
CA ARG A 505 -5.33 9.90 -6.81
C ARG A 505 -6.36 11.03 -7.03
N PRO A 506 -7.53 10.75 -7.64
CA PRO A 506 -8.68 11.63 -7.53
C PRO A 506 -9.10 11.71 -6.06
N ALA A 507 -9.21 12.92 -5.52
CA ALA A 507 -9.59 13.14 -4.13
C ALA A 507 -11.08 13.52 -4.01
N ALA A 508 -11.66 13.37 -2.83
CA ALA A 508 -13.03 13.83 -2.55
C ALA A 508 -13.11 15.36 -2.55
N ALA A 509 -14.29 15.93 -2.85
CA ALA A 509 -14.50 17.39 -2.88
C ALA A 509 -14.08 18.11 -1.57
N SER A 510 -14.12 17.42 -0.43
CA SER A 510 -13.68 17.87 0.89
C SER A 510 -12.15 17.94 1.07
N GLN A 511 -11.37 17.35 0.17
CA GLN A 511 -9.91 17.26 0.26
C GLN A 511 -9.16 18.29 -0.61
N TYR A 512 -9.87 19.12 -1.39
CA TYR A 512 -9.22 20.17 -2.21
C TYR A 512 -9.01 21.47 -1.42
N TRP A 513 -8.08 22.28 -1.92
CA TRP A 513 -7.73 23.61 -1.41
C TRP A 513 -8.90 24.53 -0.98
N PRO A 514 -10.07 24.60 -1.66
CA PRO A 514 -11.20 25.42 -1.22
C PRO A 514 -11.87 24.94 0.08
N ALA A 515 -11.65 23.68 0.48
CA ALA A 515 -12.11 23.11 1.74
C ALA A 515 -11.05 23.16 2.86
N ALA A 516 -9.78 23.37 2.52
CA ALA A 516 -8.63 23.16 3.41
C ALA A 516 -8.75 23.78 4.81
N TYR A 517 -9.16 25.05 4.91
CA TYR A 517 -9.27 25.77 6.20
C TYR A 517 -10.70 25.74 6.80
N ARG A 518 -11.56 24.83 6.34
CA ARG A 518 -12.92 24.62 6.89
C ARG A 518 -12.95 23.66 8.08
N VAL A 519 -11.78 23.30 8.62
CA VAL A 519 -11.57 22.41 9.77
C VAL A 519 -10.95 23.14 10.97
N PRO A 520 -11.07 22.62 12.20
CA PRO A 520 -10.38 23.18 13.37
C PRO A 520 -8.85 23.07 13.25
N PRO A 521 -8.08 23.97 13.86
CA PRO A 521 -8.54 25.16 14.60
C PRO A 521 -8.97 26.32 13.69
N PHE A 522 -8.61 26.31 12.40
CA PHE A 522 -8.77 27.46 11.49
C PHE A 522 -10.21 27.95 11.34
N ASN A 523 -11.19 27.05 11.32
CA ASN A 523 -12.61 27.40 11.22
C ASN A 523 -13.24 27.92 12.53
N GLN A 524 -12.55 27.77 13.67
CA GLN A 524 -12.98 28.22 15.00
C GLN A 524 -12.38 29.57 15.38
N GLU A 525 -11.30 29.99 14.71
CA GLU A 525 -10.65 31.31 14.87
C GLU A 525 -11.44 32.42 14.18
N PRO A 526 -12.18 33.30 14.90
CA PRO A 526 -13.07 34.27 14.25
C PRO A 526 -12.32 35.30 13.40
N ALA A 527 -11.08 35.63 13.79
CA ALA A 527 -10.20 36.55 13.08
C ALA A 527 -9.66 35.98 11.76
N LEU A 528 -9.73 34.66 11.53
CA LEU A 528 -9.33 34.05 10.26
C LEU A 528 -10.46 33.95 9.24
N LYS A 529 -11.73 34.11 9.66
CA LYS A 529 -12.92 33.90 8.82
C LYS A 529 -12.82 34.59 7.45
N ASP A 530 -12.55 35.89 7.43
CA ASP A 530 -12.50 36.67 6.18
C ASP A 530 -11.21 36.42 5.39
N VAL A 531 -10.10 36.11 6.10
CA VAL A 531 -8.83 35.70 5.47
C VAL A 531 -8.99 34.39 4.69
N ILE A 532 -9.74 33.44 5.26
CA ILE A 532 -10.08 32.16 4.65
C ILE A 532 -11.08 32.34 3.50
N ASN A 533 -12.12 33.15 3.68
CA ASN A 533 -13.14 33.42 2.65
C ASN A 533 -12.52 34.05 1.40
N ASP A 534 -11.71 35.10 1.55
CA ASP A 534 -11.07 35.79 0.43
C ASP A 534 -10.06 34.91 -0.31
N PHE A 535 -9.39 34.00 0.41
CA PHE A 535 -8.52 33.01 -0.21
C PHE A 535 -9.30 31.96 -1.01
N GLN A 536 -10.40 31.43 -0.46
CA GLN A 536 -11.29 30.52 -1.20
C GLN A 536 -11.88 31.19 -2.46
N ALA A 537 -12.26 32.47 -2.37
CA ALA A 537 -12.70 33.26 -3.52
C ALA A 537 -11.59 33.46 -4.57
N SER A 538 -10.35 33.71 -4.11
CA SER A 538 -9.18 33.83 -4.99
C SER A 538 -8.91 32.52 -5.76
N LEU A 539 -8.89 31.38 -5.07
CA LEU A 539 -8.74 30.05 -5.69
C LEU A 539 -9.87 29.78 -6.71
N THR A 540 -11.12 30.07 -6.34
CA THR A 540 -12.30 29.90 -7.21
C THR A 540 -12.19 30.72 -8.50
N ASN A 541 -11.55 31.91 -8.44
CA ASN A 541 -11.33 32.75 -9.61
C ASN A 541 -10.13 32.28 -10.46
N ILE A 542 -9.09 31.73 -9.83
CA ILE A 542 -7.98 31.06 -10.55
C ILE A 542 -8.49 29.84 -11.32
N ASP A 543 -9.32 29.00 -10.69
CA ASP A 543 -9.96 27.84 -11.32
C ASP A 543 -10.77 28.22 -12.57
N LYS A 544 -11.64 29.23 -12.45
CA LYS A 544 -12.42 29.77 -13.58
C LYS A 544 -11.53 30.32 -14.69
N PHE A 545 -10.39 30.91 -14.35
CA PHE A 545 -9.41 31.40 -15.33
C PHE A 545 -8.75 30.24 -16.07
N ILE A 546 -8.18 29.26 -15.35
CA ILE A 546 -7.53 28.08 -15.95
C ILE A 546 -8.52 27.33 -16.84
N GLN A 547 -9.73 27.04 -16.34
CA GLN A 547 -10.79 26.38 -17.13
C GLN A 547 -11.12 27.13 -18.42
N LYS A 548 -11.06 28.47 -18.43
CA LYS A 548 -11.30 29.29 -19.63
C LYS A 548 -10.09 29.35 -20.58
N GLN A 549 -8.86 29.19 -20.08
CA GLN A 549 -7.68 29.07 -20.95
C GLN A 549 -7.59 27.68 -21.59
N GLU A 550 -7.82 26.63 -20.80
CA GLU A 550 -7.72 25.23 -21.25
C GLU A 550 -8.95 24.75 -22.03
N SER A 551 -10.09 25.46 -21.99
CA SER A 551 -11.28 25.10 -22.76
C SER A 551 -11.05 25.23 -24.27
N GLY A 552 -10.84 24.09 -24.93
CA GLY A 552 -10.53 24.02 -26.36
C GLY A 552 -9.03 23.95 -26.69
N GLU A 553 -8.15 23.95 -25.68
CA GLU A 553 -6.74 23.60 -25.89
C GLU A 553 -6.60 22.14 -26.32
N LYS A 554 -5.67 21.87 -27.23
CA LYS A 554 -5.45 20.51 -27.76
C LYS A 554 -4.88 19.57 -26.69
N TRP A 555 -4.15 20.13 -25.74
CA TRP A 555 -3.53 19.43 -24.61
C TRP A 555 -3.75 20.29 -23.36
N PRO A 556 -4.86 20.08 -22.63
CA PRO A 556 -5.16 20.85 -21.43
C PRO A 556 -4.14 20.56 -20.32
N PHE A 557 -3.83 21.57 -19.51
CA PHE A 557 -3.03 21.45 -18.28
C PHE A 557 -3.89 21.74 -17.06
N ASP A 558 -4.77 20.79 -16.77
CA ASP A 558 -5.72 20.76 -15.65
C ASP A 558 -5.10 20.26 -14.33
N GLN A 559 -3.82 19.86 -14.36
CA GLN A 559 -3.05 19.37 -13.20
C GLN A 559 -2.84 20.42 -12.09
N LEU A 560 -3.22 21.69 -12.31
CA LEU A 560 -3.20 22.78 -11.32
C LEU A 560 -4.59 23.39 -11.02
N LEU A 561 -5.69 22.67 -11.31
CA LEU A 561 -7.02 23.03 -10.82
C LEU A 561 -7.19 22.67 -9.33
N ASN A 562 -8.01 23.44 -8.63
CA ASN A 562 -8.32 23.25 -7.20
C ASN A 562 -9.53 22.33 -6.99
N ARG A 563 -9.73 21.37 -7.90
CA ARG A 563 -10.81 20.37 -7.96
C ARG A 563 -10.45 19.23 -8.92
N ASP A 564 -11.30 18.21 -9.01
CA ASP A 564 -11.31 17.15 -10.05
C ASP A 564 -10.04 16.26 -10.15
N GLY A 565 -9.17 16.27 -9.14
CA GLY A 565 -8.07 15.30 -8.95
C GLY A 565 -6.65 15.87 -8.99
N SER A 566 -6.50 17.19 -9.17
CA SER A 566 -5.22 17.84 -9.41
C SER A 566 -4.54 18.40 -8.16
N LEU A 567 -5.16 19.34 -7.45
CA LEU A 567 -4.61 19.91 -6.20
C LEU A 567 -5.35 19.42 -4.94
N ALA A 568 -5.11 18.16 -4.59
CA ALA A 568 -5.60 17.56 -3.34
C ALA A 568 -4.66 17.88 -2.16
N GLN A 569 -5.20 18.39 -1.05
CA GLN A 569 -4.46 18.53 0.20
C GLN A 569 -4.18 17.16 0.84
N GLN A 570 -3.03 17.01 1.50
CA GLN A 570 -2.67 15.90 2.39
C GLN A 570 -3.53 15.82 3.67
N ILE A 571 -4.88 15.76 3.56
CA ILE A 571 -5.76 15.67 4.74
C ILE A 571 -5.70 14.27 5.35
N ALA A 572 -5.46 14.22 6.66
CA ALA A 572 -5.54 13.02 7.48
C ALA A 572 -6.96 12.42 7.48
N LEU A 573 -7.08 11.17 7.07
CA LEU A 573 -8.17 10.27 7.50
C LEU A 573 -7.52 9.10 8.23
N SER A 574 -8.19 8.60 9.27
CA SER A 574 -7.65 7.64 10.24
C SER A 574 -7.56 6.20 9.72
N GLU A 575 -6.54 5.47 10.15
CA GLU A 575 -6.54 4.00 10.39
C GLU A 575 -6.89 3.06 9.19
N VAL A 576 -6.11 2.05 8.78
CA VAL A 576 -4.80 1.48 9.15
C VAL A 576 -4.23 0.80 7.90
N GLN A 577 -2.90 0.80 7.64
CA GLN A 577 -2.18 -0.33 7.00
C GLN A 577 -0.65 -0.08 6.92
N VAL A 578 0.15 -1.10 7.27
CA VAL A 578 1.64 -1.05 7.21
C VAL A 578 2.26 -2.29 6.53
N LEU A 579 1.50 -3.38 6.36
CA LEU A 579 2.01 -4.71 5.99
C LEU A 579 1.94 -5.09 4.50
N ILE A 580 1.51 -4.17 3.62
CA ILE A 580 1.15 -4.51 2.23
C ILE A 580 2.38 -4.67 1.30
N ALA A 581 3.50 -3.99 1.55
CA ALA A 581 4.62 -3.95 0.58
C ALA A 581 5.31 -5.30 0.31
N ASN A 582 5.30 -6.23 1.27
CA ASN A 582 6.02 -7.50 1.15
C ASN A 582 5.26 -8.59 0.39
N SER A 583 3.94 -8.47 0.21
CA SER A 583 3.17 -9.48 -0.55
C SER A 583 3.37 -9.37 -2.06
N THR A 584 3.60 -8.15 -2.55
CA THR A 584 3.69 -7.85 -4.00
C THR A 584 4.85 -8.57 -4.67
N ASN A 585 5.97 -8.76 -3.97
CA ASN A 585 7.17 -9.41 -4.52
C ASN A 585 6.99 -10.92 -4.75
N TYR A 586 6.30 -11.65 -3.86
CA TYR A 586 6.05 -13.08 -4.03
C TYR A 586 4.97 -13.34 -5.08
N GLY A 587 3.85 -12.59 -5.02
CA GLY A 587 2.78 -12.68 -6.02
C GLY A 587 3.28 -12.41 -7.45
N ALA A 588 4.16 -11.43 -7.64
CA ALA A 588 4.77 -11.15 -8.94
C ALA A 588 5.64 -12.31 -9.47
N LEU A 589 6.36 -13.02 -8.61
CA LEU A 589 7.19 -14.17 -9.02
C LEU A 589 6.32 -15.37 -9.44
N PHE A 590 5.30 -15.72 -8.64
CA PHE A 590 4.36 -16.78 -8.99
C PHE A 590 3.59 -16.46 -10.27
N SER A 591 3.01 -15.26 -10.36
CA SER A 591 2.26 -14.82 -11.53
C SER A 591 3.13 -14.87 -12.78
N SER A 592 4.38 -14.40 -12.71
CA SER A 592 5.34 -14.48 -13.83
C SER A 592 5.65 -15.91 -14.28
N ALA A 593 5.90 -16.85 -13.36
CA ALA A 593 6.21 -18.23 -13.71
C ALA A 593 5.02 -18.96 -14.35
N ILE A 594 3.79 -18.69 -13.87
CA ILE A 594 2.56 -19.24 -14.45
C ILE A 594 2.30 -18.60 -15.82
N SER A 595 2.48 -17.29 -15.96
CA SER A 595 2.39 -16.58 -17.24
C SER A 595 3.37 -17.13 -18.27
N GLU A 596 4.58 -17.54 -17.88
CA GLU A 596 5.54 -18.20 -18.78
C GLU A 596 5.02 -19.54 -19.30
N GLN A 597 4.53 -20.44 -18.43
CA GLN A 597 3.98 -21.73 -18.86
C GLN A 597 2.69 -21.56 -19.70
N LEU A 598 1.89 -20.53 -19.40
CA LEU A 598 0.72 -20.13 -20.17
C LEU A 598 1.10 -19.62 -21.57
N SER A 599 2.05 -18.69 -21.68
CA SER A 599 2.55 -18.16 -22.95
C SER A 599 3.28 -19.22 -23.79
N ALA A 600 3.91 -20.21 -23.15
CA ALA A 600 4.46 -21.38 -23.82
C ALA A 600 3.40 -22.41 -24.27
N GLY A 601 2.10 -22.16 -24.04
CA GLY A 601 1.01 -23.03 -24.46
C GLY A 601 0.93 -24.37 -23.72
N LYS A 602 1.55 -24.50 -22.55
CA LYS A 602 1.70 -25.79 -21.84
C LYS A 602 0.51 -26.15 -20.95
N LEU A 603 -0.31 -25.19 -20.54
CA LEU A 603 -1.38 -25.37 -19.55
C LEU A 603 -2.68 -25.92 -20.19
N THR A 604 -2.58 -27.05 -20.89
CA THR A 604 -3.65 -27.63 -21.71
C THR A 604 -4.41 -28.80 -21.06
N SER A 605 -3.98 -29.28 -19.89
CA SER A 605 -4.64 -30.34 -19.12
C SER A 605 -4.58 -30.07 -17.62
N LEU A 606 -5.39 -30.79 -16.83
CA LEU A 606 -5.36 -30.70 -15.37
C LEU A 606 -3.98 -31.07 -14.82
N ASP A 607 -3.38 -32.14 -15.34
CA ASP A 607 -2.05 -32.62 -14.93
C ASP A 607 -0.96 -31.56 -15.22
N ALA A 608 -1.07 -30.84 -16.35
CA ALA A 608 -0.17 -29.75 -16.69
C ALA A 608 -0.34 -28.51 -15.80
N ILE A 609 -1.55 -28.26 -15.27
CA ILE A 609 -1.80 -27.23 -14.25
C ILE A 609 -1.27 -27.70 -12.87
N SER A 610 -1.42 -28.98 -12.53
CA SER A 610 -0.85 -29.56 -11.30
C SER A 610 0.69 -29.52 -11.31
N GLY A 611 1.31 -29.72 -12.47
CA GLY A 611 2.77 -29.65 -12.64
C GLY A 611 3.38 -28.25 -12.42
N ILE A 612 2.57 -27.18 -12.33
CA ILE A 612 3.04 -25.82 -12.01
C ILE A 612 3.73 -25.80 -10.64
N TYR A 613 3.17 -26.50 -9.64
CA TYR A 613 3.65 -26.43 -8.25
C TYR A 613 5.00 -27.14 -8.04
N ASP A 614 5.36 -28.08 -8.93
CA ASP A 614 6.68 -28.73 -8.93
C ASP A 614 7.80 -27.83 -9.49
N ALA A 615 7.46 -26.80 -10.27
CA ALA A 615 8.41 -25.79 -10.76
C ALA A 615 8.79 -24.74 -9.69
N VAL A 616 8.15 -24.78 -8.51
CA VAL A 616 8.38 -23.83 -7.41
C VAL A 616 9.64 -24.26 -6.62
N PRO A 617 10.57 -23.34 -6.28
CA PRO A 617 11.81 -23.72 -5.62
C PRO A 617 11.60 -24.40 -4.26
N LYS A 618 12.07 -25.66 -4.16
CA LYS A 618 11.98 -26.48 -2.95
C LYS A 618 12.77 -25.84 -1.81
N GLY A 619 12.06 -25.34 -0.80
CA GLY A 619 12.62 -24.58 0.32
C GLY A 619 11.96 -23.22 0.55
N LEU A 620 11.38 -22.61 -0.50
CA LEU A 620 10.45 -21.48 -0.32
C LEU A 620 9.11 -21.95 0.26
N PHE A 621 8.66 -23.12 -0.16
CA PHE A 621 7.48 -23.82 0.36
C PHE A 621 7.78 -25.33 0.46
N ARG A 622 7.09 -26.03 1.36
CA ARG A 622 6.90 -27.49 1.27
C ARG A 622 5.51 -27.75 0.70
N PRO A 623 5.35 -28.03 -0.61
CA PRO A 623 4.10 -28.59 -1.10
C PRO A 623 3.92 -29.99 -0.50
N MET A 624 2.68 -30.34 -0.14
CA MET A 624 2.26 -31.73 -0.26
C MET A 624 2.25 -32.06 -1.76
N SER A 625 2.89 -33.17 -2.15
CA SER A 625 3.16 -33.51 -3.55
C SER A 625 1.93 -33.47 -4.46
N THR A 626 2.14 -33.03 -5.70
CA THR A 626 1.21 -32.77 -6.81
C THR A 626 0.34 -33.94 -7.29
N ASP A 627 0.43 -35.10 -6.63
CA ASP A 627 -0.32 -36.31 -6.94
C ASP A 627 -1.76 -36.27 -6.38
N ILE A 628 -2.55 -35.31 -6.89
CA ILE A 628 -3.97 -35.11 -6.56
C ILE A 628 -4.87 -36.18 -7.24
N SER A 629 -4.27 -37.00 -8.10
CA SER A 629 -4.82 -38.22 -8.68
C SER A 629 -5.49 -39.12 -7.61
N ASP A 630 -4.71 -39.49 -6.58
CA ASP A 630 -5.08 -40.26 -5.39
C ASP A 630 -5.34 -39.34 -4.19
N ALA A 631 -6.24 -38.37 -4.40
CA ALA A 631 -6.71 -37.42 -3.38
C ALA A 631 -7.07 -38.10 -2.05
N THR A 632 -6.15 -38.02 -1.08
CA THR A 632 -6.26 -38.71 0.21
C THR A 632 -7.13 -37.89 1.15
N PHE A 633 -8.44 -38.12 1.10
CA PHE A 633 -9.45 -37.34 1.80
C PHE A 633 -9.19 -37.30 3.32
N GLY A 634 -9.14 -36.09 3.90
CA GLY A 634 -9.11 -35.89 5.35
C GLY A 634 -7.94 -36.49 6.11
N GLN A 635 -6.68 -36.30 5.66
CA GLN A 635 -5.50 -36.62 6.48
C GLN A 635 -4.91 -35.44 7.30
N GLU A 636 -5.51 -34.25 7.24
CA GLU A 636 -5.32 -33.29 8.34
C GLU A 636 -5.91 -33.87 9.63
N ARG A 637 -5.14 -33.90 10.73
CA ARG A 637 -5.61 -34.38 12.03
C ARG A 637 -6.65 -33.40 12.57
N ILE A 638 -7.94 -33.70 12.36
CA ILE A 638 -9.07 -32.83 12.69
C ILE A 638 -9.14 -32.59 14.20
N THR A 639 -8.51 -31.50 14.66
CA THR A 639 -8.56 -31.02 16.06
C THR A 639 -9.03 -29.56 16.15
N THR A 640 -9.85 -29.13 15.18
CA THR A 640 -10.62 -27.88 15.23
C THR A 640 -12.07 -28.10 14.83
N LYS A 641 -13.00 -27.86 15.76
CA LYS A 641 -14.48 -28.01 15.67
C LYS A 641 -15.20 -27.17 14.59
N ALA A 642 -14.48 -26.61 13.61
CA ALA A 642 -15.00 -25.63 12.66
C ALA A 642 -15.33 -26.20 11.26
N MET A 643 -14.74 -27.32 10.86
CA MET A 643 -15.09 -28.00 9.59
C MET A 643 -16.24 -28.99 9.82
N LYS A 644 -17.22 -29.02 8.89
CA LYS A 644 -18.52 -29.71 9.04
C LYS A 644 -18.48 -31.26 8.99
N LEU A 645 -17.30 -31.90 9.00
CA LEU A 645 -17.22 -33.36 9.04
C LEU A 645 -17.73 -33.87 10.40
N HIS A 646 -18.88 -34.53 10.40
CA HIS A 646 -19.49 -35.08 11.61
C HIS A 646 -19.83 -36.56 11.43
N GLN A 647 -19.82 -37.29 12.55
CA GLN A 647 -20.20 -38.71 12.62
C GLN A 647 -21.72 -38.82 12.54
N VAL A 648 -22.24 -39.58 11.58
CA VAL A 648 -23.68 -39.69 11.33
C VAL A 648 -24.39 -40.42 12.46
N ARG A 649 -25.41 -39.78 13.04
CA ARG A 649 -26.20 -40.36 14.12
C ARG A 649 -27.11 -41.48 13.57
N PRO A 650 -27.36 -42.59 14.30
CA PRO A 650 -28.09 -43.75 13.79
C PRO A 650 -29.55 -43.54 13.32
N ASN A 651 -30.10 -42.34 13.48
CA ASN A 651 -31.48 -41.97 13.10
C ASN A 651 -31.54 -40.92 11.98
N GLU A 652 -30.42 -40.28 11.64
CA GLU A 652 -30.34 -39.00 10.91
C GLU A 652 -30.66 -39.14 9.42
N TYR A 653 -30.29 -40.27 8.81
CA TYR A 653 -30.60 -40.62 7.42
C TYR A 653 -31.42 -41.93 7.34
N ARG A 654 -32.51 -42.03 8.11
CA ARG A 654 -33.39 -43.23 8.13
C ARG A 654 -34.49 -43.26 7.07
N SER A 655 -34.78 -42.15 6.40
CA SER A 655 -35.86 -42.07 5.40
C SER A 655 -35.48 -41.28 4.14
N SER A 656 -36.00 -41.75 3.00
CA SER A 656 -36.14 -41.04 1.72
C SER A 656 -34.91 -40.40 1.03
N ARG A 657 -33.68 -40.65 1.47
CA ARG A 657 -32.51 -40.62 0.58
C ARG A 657 -31.79 -41.97 0.57
N ALA A 658 -31.85 -42.66 -0.56
CA ALA A 658 -31.05 -43.85 -0.80
C ALA A 658 -29.63 -43.43 -1.18
N PHE A 659 -28.64 -43.94 -0.45
CA PHE A 659 -27.25 -43.92 -0.91
C PHE A 659 -27.14 -44.77 -2.19
N ALA A 660 -26.31 -44.33 -3.13
CA ALA A 660 -26.16 -44.94 -4.45
C ALA A 660 -25.33 -46.23 -4.43
N LEU A 661 -24.55 -46.47 -3.37
CA LEU A 661 -23.74 -47.69 -3.22
C LEU A 661 -24.53 -48.88 -2.68
N THR A 662 -24.32 -50.05 -3.28
CA THR A 662 -24.67 -51.35 -2.69
C THR A 662 -23.68 -51.80 -1.61
N ASP A 663 -24.09 -52.71 -0.73
CA ASP A 663 -23.20 -53.34 0.28
C ASP A 663 -21.96 -54.01 -0.35
N ALA A 664 -22.09 -54.58 -1.55
CA ALA A 664 -20.96 -55.19 -2.28
C ALA A 664 -19.93 -54.14 -2.75
N GLN A 665 -20.39 -52.98 -3.20
CA GLN A 665 -19.52 -51.84 -3.54
C GLN A 665 -18.87 -51.25 -2.28
N LEU A 666 -19.62 -51.14 -1.18
CA LEU A 666 -19.12 -50.65 0.10
C LEU A 666 -18.04 -51.56 0.70
N SER A 667 -18.21 -52.89 0.62
CA SER A 667 -17.17 -53.88 0.96
C SER A 667 -15.93 -53.84 0.06
N LYS A 668 -16.01 -53.24 -1.13
CA LYS A 668 -14.85 -53.03 -2.02
C LYS A 668 -14.07 -51.76 -1.65
N LEU A 669 -14.75 -50.70 -1.18
CA LEU A 669 -14.13 -49.44 -0.77
C LEU A 669 -13.59 -49.47 0.66
N CYS A 670 -14.39 -49.96 1.61
CA CYS A 670 -14.12 -49.87 3.05
C CYS A 670 -13.62 -51.19 3.67
N GLY A 671 -13.28 -52.18 2.84
CA GLY A 671 -12.76 -53.48 3.28
C GLY A 671 -13.81 -54.58 3.43
N ARG A 672 -13.32 -55.82 3.42
CA ARG A 672 -14.13 -57.04 3.29
C ARG A 672 -15.08 -57.23 4.49
N GLY A 673 -16.39 -57.07 4.27
CA GLY A 673 -17.41 -57.17 5.31
C GLY A 673 -18.06 -55.84 5.70
N ALA A 674 -17.59 -54.71 5.14
CA ALA A 674 -18.29 -53.44 5.27
C ALA A 674 -19.65 -53.48 4.54
N THR A 675 -20.71 -53.22 5.30
CA THR A 675 -22.10 -53.08 4.82
C THR A 675 -22.70 -51.82 5.44
N TRP A 676 -23.77 -51.27 4.87
CA TRP A 676 -24.47 -50.13 5.45
C TRP A 676 -24.97 -50.40 6.87
N ASN A 677 -25.32 -51.66 7.16
CA ASN A 677 -25.65 -52.09 8.51
C ASN A 677 -24.43 -52.07 9.45
N ASN A 678 -23.27 -52.57 9.01
CA ASN A 678 -22.06 -52.64 9.85
C ASN A 678 -21.46 -51.24 10.07
N ILE A 679 -21.26 -50.45 9.02
CA ILE A 679 -20.71 -49.08 9.11
C ILE A 679 -21.57 -48.20 10.03
N ARG A 680 -22.92 -48.27 9.92
CA ARG A 680 -23.82 -47.51 10.80
C ARG A 680 -23.81 -48.01 12.26
N ARG A 681 -23.70 -49.32 12.50
CA ARG A 681 -23.55 -49.88 13.87
C ARG A 681 -22.21 -49.50 14.52
N GLN A 682 -21.14 -49.48 13.73
CA GLN A 682 -19.78 -49.17 14.16
C GLN A 682 -19.48 -47.66 14.16
N LYS A 683 -20.46 -46.82 13.81
CA LYS A 683 -20.35 -45.35 13.65
C LYS A 683 -19.22 -44.89 12.72
N GLN A 684 -18.92 -45.68 11.69
CA GLN A 684 -17.85 -45.42 10.72
C GLN A 684 -18.28 -44.52 9.55
N LEU A 685 -19.53 -44.03 9.54
CA LEU A 685 -20.02 -43.08 8.54
C LEU A 685 -19.82 -41.65 9.03
N TYR A 686 -19.06 -40.88 8.26
CA TYR A 686 -18.87 -39.44 8.43
C TYR A 686 -19.40 -38.72 7.20
N VAL A 687 -20.00 -37.54 7.37
CA VAL A 687 -20.49 -36.72 6.26
C VAL A 687 -20.02 -35.27 6.45
N GLU A 688 -19.52 -34.70 5.36
CA GLU A 688 -19.22 -33.27 5.22
C GLU A 688 -20.46 -32.57 4.63
N ASP A 689 -21.48 -32.33 5.46
CA ASP A 689 -22.81 -31.93 4.95
C ASP A 689 -23.00 -30.40 4.86
N TYR A 690 -23.04 -29.89 3.63
CA TYR A 690 -23.30 -28.49 3.34
C TYR A 690 -24.78 -28.08 3.40
N HIS A 691 -25.72 -29.03 3.58
CA HIS A 691 -27.16 -28.83 3.30
C HIS A 691 -27.79 -27.54 3.80
N ASP A 692 -27.57 -27.15 5.07
CA ASP A 692 -28.12 -25.88 5.55
C ASP A 692 -27.43 -25.23 6.77
N ILE A 693 -27.96 -24.06 7.14
CA ILE A 693 -27.55 -23.16 8.23
C ILE A 693 -28.24 -23.56 9.57
N ALA A 694 -28.12 -24.83 9.98
CA ALA A 694 -28.57 -25.28 11.31
C ALA A 694 -27.77 -26.48 11.89
N GLN A 695 -26.80 -26.16 12.77
CA GLN A 695 -26.57 -26.81 14.09
C GLN A 695 -26.61 -28.37 14.13
N TRP A 696 -25.48 -29.08 13.91
CA TRP A 696 -24.49 -29.52 14.95
C TRP A 696 -24.97 -30.70 15.84
N ASN A 697 -24.20 -31.67 16.35
CA ASN A 697 -22.74 -31.95 16.57
C ASN A 697 -22.63 -33.48 16.98
N ASP A 698 -21.59 -34.24 17.40
CA ASP A 698 -20.14 -34.22 17.75
C ASP A 698 -19.91 -35.55 18.57
N PRO A 699 -18.76 -36.27 18.69
CA PRO A 699 -17.41 -36.18 18.10
C PRO A 699 -16.87 -37.53 17.50
N GLU A 700 -15.54 -37.61 17.27
CA GLU A 700 -14.59 -38.75 17.39
C GLU A 700 -14.71 -40.09 16.59
N ALA A 701 -13.81 -40.20 15.59
CA ALA A 701 -13.05 -41.40 15.21
C ALA A 701 -11.86 -41.62 16.21
N PRO A 702 -11.02 -42.70 16.16
CA PRO A 702 -10.07 -42.89 15.05
C PRO A 702 -9.48 -44.32 14.83
N GLU A 703 -9.92 -45.10 13.81
CA GLU A 703 -9.02 -46.09 13.17
C GLU A 703 -9.35 -46.41 11.67
N ASN A 704 -8.68 -45.86 10.65
CA ASN A 704 -8.03 -44.52 10.59
C ASN A 704 -7.80 -43.91 9.18
N GLN A 705 -8.65 -44.18 8.17
CA GLN A 705 -8.66 -43.40 6.93
C GLN A 705 -10.09 -43.08 6.48
N LEU A 706 -10.33 -41.83 6.08
CA LEU A 706 -11.59 -41.37 5.50
C LEU A 706 -11.58 -41.68 3.99
N VAL A 707 -12.47 -42.57 3.56
CA VAL A 707 -12.66 -42.90 2.14
C VAL A 707 -13.89 -42.14 1.64
N PRO A 708 -13.78 -41.30 0.59
CA PRO A 708 -14.93 -40.61 0.02
C PRO A 708 -15.77 -41.62 -0.78
N ILE A 709 -16.89 -42.06 -0.19
CA ILE A 709 -17.73 -43.13 -0.76
C ILE A 709 -18.84 -42.58 -1.68
N GLU A 710 -19.33 -41.37 -1.44
CA GLU A 710 -20.44 -40.75 -2.19
C GLU A 710 -20.39 -39.22 -2.06
N ILE A 711 -20.76 -38.49 -3.12
CA ILE A 711 -20.91 -37.03 -3.15
C ILE A 711 -22.30 -36.71 -3.73
N GLN A 712 -23.18 -36.12 -2.91
CA GLN A 712 -24.54 -35.74 -3.34
C GLN A 712 -24.61 -34.26 -3.72
N TYR A 713 -25.27 -33.96 -4.84
CA TYR A 713 -25.65 -32.59 -5.25
C TYR A 713 -27.16 -32.41 -5.12
N PRO A 714 -27.66 -31.82 -4.00
CA PRO A 714 -29.09 -31.75 -3.72
C PRO A 714 -29.91 -31.07 -4.83
N ASN A 715 -29.35 -30.01 -5.42
CA ASN A 715 -30.03 -29.17 -6.42
C ASN A 715 -30.18 -29.87 -7.78
N THR A 716 -29.50 -30.99 -8.02
CA THR A 716 -29.65 -31.82 -9.23
C THR A 716 -30.24 -33.20 -8.93
N GLY A 717 -30.30 -33.61 -7.65
CA GLY A 717 -30.69 -34.95 -7.22
C GLY A 717 -29.64 -36.04 -7.50
N ILE A 718 -28.44 -35.69 -7.97
CA ILE A 718 -27.42 -36.66 -8.39
C ILE A 718 -26.48 -37.00 -7.23
N ALA A 719 -26.24 -38.29 -7.02
CA ALA A 719 -25.22 -38.82 -6.12
C ALA A 719 -24.10 -39.49 -6.94
N TYR A 720 -22.89 -38.94 -6.93
CA TYR A 720 -21.69 -39.50 -7.56
C TYR A 720 -20.91 -40.39 -6.59
N THR A 721 -20.17 -41.36 -7.12
CA THR A 721 -19.46 -42.41 -6.37
C THR A 721 -18.15 -42.80 -7.05
N PRO A 722 -17.21 -43.48 -6.35
CA PRO A 722 -16.02 -44.09 -6.96
C PRO A 722 -16.28 -45.18 -8.02
N PHE A 723 -17.54 -45.47 -8.35
CA PHE A 723 -17.95 -46.46 -9.37
C PHE A 723 -18.52 -45.81 -10.64
N ASP A 724 -18.69 -44.49 -10.65
CA ASP A 724 -18.98 -43.74 -11.86
C ASP A 724 -17.72 -43.58 -12.73
N SER A 725 -17.80 -42.93 -13.89
CA SER A 725 -16.61 -42.72 -14.73
C SER A 725 -15.55 -41.89 -14.00
N LYS A 726 -14.26 -42.09 -14.36
CA LYS A 726 -13.12 -41.35 -13.75
C LYS A 726 -13.37 -39.84 -13.75
N ASP A 727 -13.93 -39.31 -14.84
CA ASP A 727 -14.15 -37.89 -15.02
C ASP A 727 -15.39 -37.40 -14.26
N GLU A 728 -16.49 -38.18 -14.21
CA GLU A 728 -17.64 -37.84 -13.35
C GLU A 728 -17.26 -37.82 -11.86
N TRP A 729 -16.48 -38.81 -11.39
CA TRP A 729 -16.01 -38.86 -10.01
C TRP A 729 -14.99 -37.75 -9.71
N THR A 730 -14.13 -37.40 -10.68
CA THR A 730 -13.20 -36.28 -10.53
C THR A 730 -13.93 -34.93 -10.51
N LEU A 731 -14.93 -34.74 -11.37
CA LEU A 731 -15.77 -33.54 -11.40
C LEU A 731 -16.55 -33.36 -10.09
N ALA A 732 -17.08 -34.44 -9.52
CA ALA A 732 -17.74 -34.42 -8.22
C ALA A 732 -16.79 -34.03 -7.07
N LYS A 733 -15.53 -34.50 -7.09
CA LYS A 733 -14.52 -34.04 -6.11
C LYS A 733 -14.22 -32.55 -6.28
N ILE A 734 -14.01 -32.07 -7.51
CA ILE A 734 -13.74 -30.64 -7.80
C ILE A 734 -14.90 -29.76 -7.31
N GLY A 735 -16.14 -30.11 -7.64
CA GLY A 735 -17.30 -29.32 -7.25
C GLY A 735 -17.58 -29.31 -5.75
N LEU A 736 -17.23 -30.38 -5.02
CA LEU A 736 -17.25 -30.40 -3.56
C LEU A 736 -16.17 -29.46 -3.00
N ASN A 737 -14.92 -29.61 -3.44
CA ASN A 737 -13.82 -28.74 -3.04
C ASN A 737 -14.15 -27.24 -3.26
N SER A 738 -14.76 -26.85 -4.38
CA SER A 738 -15.20 -25.47 -4.63
C SER A 738 -16.21 -24.94 -3.61
N ALA A 739 -17.11 -25.79 -3.13
CA ALA A 739 -18.04 -25.44 -2.06
C ALA A 739 -17.32 -25.33 -0.70
N THR A 740 -16.46 -26.31 -0.38
CA THR A 740 -15.63 -26.33 0.84
C THR A 740 -14.76 -25.09 0.94
N VAL A 741 -14.04 -24.71 -0.14
CA VAL A 741 -13.21 -23.50 -0.21
C VAL A 741 -14.02 -22.23 0.01
N SER A 742 -15.16 -22.07 -0.66
CA SER A 742 -16.01 -20.89 -0.52
C SER A 742 -16.53 -20.75 0.91
N PHE A 743 -17.08 -21.82 1.47
CA PHE A 743 -17.61 -21.84 2.84
C PHE A 743 -16.51 -21.59 3.87
N HIS A 744 -15.35 -22.23 3.72
CA HIS A 744 -14.25 -22.13 4.67
C HIS A 744 -13.65 -20.72 4.77
N GLN A 745 -13.48 -20.01 3.64
CA GLN A 745 -12.93 -18.65 3.67
C GLN A 745 -13.86 -17.63 4.34
N TRP A 746 -15.17 -17.72 4.08
CA TRP A 746 -16.13 -16.82 4.72
C TRP A 746 -16.45 -17.21 6.16
N LEU A 747 -16.34 -18.50 6.51
CA LEU A 747 -16.34 -18.96 7.89
C LEU A 747 -15.12 -18.44 8.65
N HIS A 748 -13.91 -18.56 8.09
CA HIS A 748 -12.68 -18.01 8.65
C HIS A 748 -12.82 -16.52 8.96
N TYR A 749 -13.24 -15.72 7.97
CA TYR A 749 -13.40 -14.28 8.11
C TYR A 749 -14.43 -13.92 9.21
N SER A 750 -15.59 -14.58 9.22
CA SER A 750 -16.66 -14.33 10.20
C SER A 750 -16.26 -14.75 11.63
N GLU A 751 -15.49 -15.84 11.76
CA GLU A 751 -15.09 -16.39 13.05
C GLU A 751 -13.76 -15.83 13.61
N THR A 752 -13.10 -14.95 12.85
CA THR A 752 -11.87 -14.26 13.27
C THR A 752 -12.00 -12.75 13.08
N HIS A 753 -11.71 -12.19 11.91
CA HIS A 753 -11.62 -10.74 11.70
C HIS A 753 -12.92 -9.99 12.01
N GLY A 754 -14.06 -10.40 11.42
CA GLY A 754 -15.34 -9.70 11.63
C GLY A 754 -15.85 -9.78 13.07
N ALA A 755 -15.45 -10.83 13.80
CA ALA A 755 -15.71 -10.97 15.24
C ALA A 755 -14.77 -10.12 16.12
N LEU A 756 -13.48 -10.07 15.77
CA LEU A 756 -12.43 -9.41 16.57
C LEU A 756 -12.34 -7.91 16.32
N SER A 757 -12.73 -7.43 15.13
CA SER A 757 -12.76 -6.01 14.75
C SER A 757 -13.59 -5.19 15.75
N SER A 758 -14.81 -5.62 16.01
CA SER A 758 -15.74 -4.98 16.95
C SER A 758 -15.21 -5.00 18.39
N VAL A 759 -14.69 -6.14 18.87
CA VAL A 759 -14.09 -6.27 20.22
C VAL A 759 -12.92 -5.30 20.40
N ARG A 760 -12.12 -5.09 19.35
CA ARG A 760 -10.98 -4.17 19.36
C ARG A 760 -11.39 -2.70 19.38
N VAL A 761 -12.44 -2.31 18.64
CA VAL A 761 -13.00 -0.94 18.69
C VAL A 761 -13.45 -0.59 20.10
N GLU A 762 -14.23 -1.46 20.75
CA GLU A 762 -14.70 -1.22 22.11
C GLU A 762 -13.57 -1.27 23.15
N LEU A 763 -12.51 -2.07 22.93
CA LEU A 763 -11.30 -2.03 23.76
C LEU A 763 -10.61 -0.66 23.69
N PHE A 764 -10.43 -0.10 22.48
CA PHE A 764 -9.81 1.21 22.28
C PHE A 764 -10.61 2.36 22.90
N ARG A 765 -11.94 2.23 22.93
CA ARG A 765 -12.87 3.22 23.48
C ARG A 765 -12.88 3.28 25.01
N ASN A 766 -12.70 2.14 25.69
CA ASN A 766 -12.99 1.99 27.12
C ASN A 766 -11.77 1.81 28.05
N MET A 767 -10.61 1.34 27.55
CA MET A 767 -9.39 1.15 28.35
C MET A 767 -8.24 2.08 27.92
N ALA A 768 -7.35 2.47 28.83
CA ALA A 768 -6.12 3.22 28.57
C ALA A 768 -5.00 2.33 27.98
N ASP A 769 -4.00 2.91 27.32
CA ASP A 769 -2.87 2.13 26.74
C ASP A 769 -1.99 1.46 27.81
N GLU A 770 -1.93 2.06 28.99
CA GLU A 770 -1.26 1.52 30.17
C GLU A 770 -2.06 0.38 30.84
N HIS A 771 -3.33 0.17 30.45
CA HIS A 771 -4.18 -0.85 31.06
C HIS A 771 -3.69 -2.27 30.70
N PRO A 772 -3.44 -3.17 31.66
CA PRO A 772 -2.78 -4.45 31.40
C PRO A 772 -3.57 -5.34 30.44
N ILE A 773 -4.91 -5.24 30.41
CA ILE A 773 -5.75 -6.01 29.48
C ILE A 773 -5.71 -5.43 28.06
N ARG A 774 -5.62 -4.10 27.90
CA ARG A 774 -5.41 -3.46 26.59
C ARG A 774 -4.01 -3.75 26.06
N ALA A 775 -2.98 -3.70 26.91
CA ALA A 775 -1.61 -4.10 26.55
C ALA A 775 -1.56 -5.55 26.04
N LEU A 776 -2.17 -6.51 26.76
CA LEU A 776 -2.24 -7.91 26.34
C LEU A 776 -2.98 -8.06 25.01
N LEU A 777 -4.21 -7.55 24.89
CA LEU A 777 -4.99 -7.72 23.66
C LEU A 777 -4.38 -6.99 22.46
N ASN A 778 -3.79 -5.81 22.64
CA ASN A 778 -3.07 -5.11 21.55
C ASN A 778 -1.88 -5.91 21.00
N ARG A 779 -1.30 -6.84 21.77
CA ARG A 779 -0.25 -7.73 21.29
C ARG A 779 -0.78 -8.81 20.33
N HIS A 780 -2.04 -9.21 20.45
CA HIS A 780 -2.66 -10.25 19.63
C HIS A 780 -3.55 -9.68 18.52
N LEU A 781 -4.43 -8.73 18.83
CA LEU A 781 -5.39 -8.17 17.87
C LEU A 781 -4.77 -7.12 16.93
N TYR A 782 -3.44 -7.07 16.82
CA TYR A 782 -2.66 -5.90 16.36
C TYR A 782 -3.06 -5.37 14.97
N ILE A 783 -3.51 -6.22 14.05
CA ILE A 783 -3.83 -5.80 12.67
C ILE A 783 -5.29 -5.98 12.25
N ASP A 784 -6.18 -6.55 13.07
CA ASP A 784 -7.53 -6.95 12.64
C ASP A 784 -8.36 -5.80 12.02
N PHE A 785 -8.24 -4.56 12.53
CA PHE A 785 -8.93 -3.40 11.95
C PHE A 785 -8.43 -3.05 10.53
N GLY A 786 -7.11 -3.18 10.30
CA GLY A 786 -6.52 -3.00 8.97
C GLY A 786 -6.83 -4.14 8.01
N LEU A 787 -7.20 -5.32 8.51
CA LEU A 787 -7.69 -6.44 7.70
C LEU A 787 -9.17 -6.27 7.35
N GLU A 788 -9.99 -5.75 8.27
CA GLU A 788 -11.41 -5.47 8.01
C GLU A 788 -11.61 -4.48 6.85
N PHE A 789 -10.82 -3.40 6.84
CA PHE A 789 -10.78 -2.45 5.72
C PHE A 789 -10.36 -3.12 4.40
N LEU A 790 -9.38 -4.04 4.47
CA LEU A 790 -8.90 -4.79 3.30
C LEU A 790 -9.99 -5.73 2.76
N VAL A 791 -10.69 -6.48 3.62
CA VAL A 791 -11.76 -7.39 3.19
C VAL A 791 -12.95 -6.61 2.62
N SER A 792 -13.37 -5.53 3.26
CA SER A 792 -14.48 -4.70 2.77
C SER A 792 -14.15 -4.01 1.43
N GLY A 793 -12.95 -3.41 1.32
CA GLY A 793 -12.54 -2.67 0.13
C GLY A 793 -12.07 -3.52 -1.06
N ILE A 794 -11.48 -4.70 -0.82
CA ILE A 794 -10.84 -5.52 -1.88
C ILE A 794 -11.59 -6.83 -2.16
N PHE A 795 -12.36 -7.37 -1.20
CA PHE A 795 -12.97 -8.71 -1.33
C PHE A 795 -14.50 -8.73 -1.28
N LEU A 796 -15.15 -7.81 -0.56
CA LEU A 796 -16.62 -7.68 -0.47
C LEU A 796 -17.20 -6.55 -1.35
N SER A 797 -16.36 -5.88 -2.15
CA SER A 797 -16.80 -4.88 -3.12
C SER A 797 -17.09 -5.51 -4.50
N PRO A 798 -18.16 -5.13 -5.22
CA PRO A 798 -18.44 -5.63 -6.57
C PRO A 798 -17.36 -5.23 -7.61
N GLY A 799 -17.12 -6.11 -8.58
CA GLY A 799 -16.15 -5.91 -9.66
C GLY A 799 -14.70 -6.26 -9.31
N THR A 800 -14.46 -6.80 -8.11
CA THR A 800 -13.14 -7.18 -7.58
C THR A 800 -12.58 -8.47 -8.20
N PRO A 801 -11.30 -8.82 -7.97
CA PRO A 801 -10.75 -10.13 -8.37
C PRO A 801 -11.52 -11.33 -7.79
N LEU A 802 -12.24 -11.13 -6.67
CA LEU A 802 -13.03 -12.17 -6.01
C LEU A 802 -14.26 -12.59 -6.83
N ASP A 803 -14.93 -11.65 -7.49
CA ASP A 803 -16.03 -11.93 -8.44
C ASP A 803 -15.59 -12.78 -9.65
N LYS A 804 -14.27 -12.91 -9.89
CA LYS A 804 -13.69 -13.73 -10.97
C LYS A 804 -13.14 -15.08 -10.50
N SER A 805 -13.09 -15.32 -9.18
CA SER A 805 -12.41 -16.48 -8.58
C SER A 805 -13.24 -17.26 -7.54
N TYR A 806 -14.33 -16.68 -7.01
CA TYR A 806 -15.26 -17.33 -6.07
C TYR A 806 -16.69 -17.30 -6.60
N GLY A 807 -17.36 -18.46 -6.61
CA GLY A 807 -18.68 -18.64 -7.21
C GLY A 807 -19.84 -17.94 -6.50
N TRP A 808 -19.60 -17.37 -5.31
CA TRP A 808 -20.59 -16.56 -4.58
C TRP A 808 -20.54 -15.07 -4.95
N GLY A 809 -19.40 -14.60 -5.47
CA GLY A 809 -19.10 -13.18 -5.64
C GLY A 809 -19.18 -12.35 -4.35
N ALA A 810 -18.97 -11.04 -4.45
CA ALA A 810 -19.11 -10.10 -3.34
C ALA A 810 -20.50 -10.16 -2.67
N THR A 811 -21.56 -10.23 -3.48
CA THR A 811 -22.97 -10.23 -3.01
C THR A 811 -23.34 -11.48 -2.21
N GLY A 812 -22.95 -12.67 -2.68
CA GLY A 812 -23.20 -13.92 -1.95
C GLY A 812 -22.37 -14.02 -0.67
N SER A 813 -21.14 -13.52 -0.71
CA SER A 813 -20.24 -13.46 0.44
C SER A 813 -20.75 -12.52 1.54
N THR A 814 -21.19 -11.32 1.17
CA THR A 814 -21.81 -10.36 2.10
C THR A 814 -23.06 -10.94 2.76
N ARG A 815 -23.88 -11.67 1.99
CA ARG A 815 -25.05 -12.39 2.53
C ARG A 815 -24.64 -13.49 3.51
N PHE A 816 -23.65 -14.32 3.18
CA PHE A 816 -23.16 -15.35 4.11
C PHE A 816 -22.70 -14.75 5.44
N VAL A 817 -21.94 -13.65 5.41
CA VAL A 817 -21.44 -12.97 6.61
C VAL A 817 -22.61 -12.43 7.46
N HIS A 818 -23.58 -11.77 6.83
CA HIS A 818 -24.82 -11.32 7.48
C HIS A 818 -25.61 -12.48 8.11
N ASP A 819 -25.81 -13.55 7.36
CA ASP A 819 -26.63 -14.69 7.79
C ASP A 819 -25.91 -15.51 8.87
N TYR A 820 -24.58 -15.63 8.82
CA TYR A 820 -23.76 -16.19 9.89
C TYR A 820 -23.97 -15.41 11.20
N PHE A 821 -23.84 -14.08 11.15
CA PHE A 821 -23.93 -13.21 12.33
C PHE A 821 -25.37 -13.03 12.87
N THR A 822 -26.40 -13.24 12.06
CA THR A 822 -27.80 -13.17 12.52
C THR A 822 -28.33 -14.51 13.05
N THR A 823 -27.83 -15.65 12.55
CA THR A 823 -28.34 -16.99 12.90
C THR A 823 -27.52 -17.76 13.94
N ARG A 824 -26.20 -17.53 14.05
CA ARG A 824 -25.33 -18.25 15.01
C ARG A 824 -25.13 -17.47 16.30
N THR A 825 -24.99 -18.19 17.41
CA THR A 825 -25.27 -17.66 18.76
C THR A 825 -24.05 -17.48 19.68
N SER A 826 -22.91 -18.12 19.41
CA SER A 826 -21.70 -17.93 20.22
C SER A 826 -20.41 -18.22 19.46
N ILE A 827 -19.44 -17.31 19.60
CA ILE A 827 -18.02 -17.55 19.29
C ILE A 827 -17.19 -17.84 20.56
N LEU A 828 -17.78 -17.77 21.75
CA LEU A 828 -17.08 -17.93 23.04
C LEU A 828 -17.17 -19.36 23.64
N ASN A 829 -18.04 -20.21 23.08
CA ASN A 829 -18.12 -21.64 23.42
C ASN A 829 -17.09 -22.50 22.66
N ASP A 830 -16.92 -23.75 23.08
CA ASP A 830 -15.94 -24.71 22.57
C ASP A 830 -14.49 -24.19 22.54
N PHE A 831 -13.86 -24.11 23.73
CA PHE A 831 -12.42 -23.95 23.88
C PHE A 831 -11.87 -24.77 25.07
N PRO A 832 -10.75 -25.51 24.93
CA PRO A 832 -10.16 -26.27 26.05
C PRO A 832 -9.63 -25.38 27.17
N THR A 833 -10.19 -25.55 28.37
CA THR A 833 -9.76 -24.89 29.62
C THR A 833 -8.32 -25.20 29.99
N ASP A 834 -7.82 -26.37 29.58
CA ASP A 834 -6.55 -26.91 30.08
C ASP A 834 -5.36 -26.56 29.15
N SER A 835 -5.60 -25.64 28.21
CA SER A 835 -4.61 -25.22 27.22
C SER A 835 -3.52 -24.31 27.80
N THR A 836 -2.32 -24.39 27.22
CA THR A 836 -1.16 -23.57 27.54
C THR A 836 -1.44 -22.05 27.50
N VAL A 837 -2.28 -21.59 26.56
CA VAL A 837 -2.71 -20.18 26.51
C VAL A 837 -3.55 -19.82 27.73
N ASN A 838 -4.48 -20.69 28.16
CA ASN A 838 -5.33 -20.41 29.32
C ASN A 838 -4.54 -20.32 30.64
N VAL A 839 -3.52 -21.18 30.81
CA VAL A 839 -2.61 -21.14 31.97
C VAL A 839 -1.78 -19.86 32.00
N PHE A 840 -1.31 -19.38 30.84
CA PHE A 840 -0.63 -18.09 30.74
C PHE A 840 -1.55 -16.91 31.09
N VAL A 841 -2.74 -16.87 30.48
CA VAL A 841 -3.73 -15.79 30.72
C VAL A 841 -4.18 -15.76 32.18
N GLN A 842 -4.33 -16.92 32.84
CA GLN A 842 -4.60 -16.99 34.28
C GLN A 842 -3.53 -16.25 35.08
N ARG A 843 -2.26 -16.63 34.89
CA ARG A 843 -1.11 -16.03 35.59
C ARG A 843 -0.92 -14.55 35.26
N TYR A 844 -1.23 -14.14 34.03
CA TYR A 844 -1.25 -12.73 33.64
C TYR A 844 -2.28 -11.95 34.46
N ILE A 845 -3.51 -12.47 34.57
CA ILE A 845 -4.57 -11.86 35.39
C ILE A 845 -4.18 -11.91 36.88
N ASP A 846 -3.52 -12.97 37.36
CA ASP A 846 -3.08 -13.09 38.76
C ASP A 846 -2.07 -12.01 39.19
N VAL A 847 -1.21 -11.54 38.27
CA VAL A 847 -0.26 -10.44 38.53
C VAL A 847 -0.96 -9.11 38.78
N TYR A 848 -2.01 -8.79 38.00
CA TYR A 848 -2.70 -7.48 38.08
C TYR A 848 -3.93 -7.49 39.00
N TYR A 849 -4.65 -8.61 39.10
CA TYR A 849 -5.90 -8.74 39.84
C TYR A 849 -5.79 -9.81 40.94
N LYS A 850 -5.54 -9.37 42.18
CA LYS A 850 -5.35 -10.29 43.32
C LYS A 850 -6.59 -11.14 43.64
N ASN A 851 -7.80 -10.62 43.39
CA ASN A 851 -9.06 -11.30 43.66
C ASN A 851 -10.20 -10.74 42.78
N ASP A 852 -11.39 -11.35 42.87
CA ASP A 852 -12.57 -10.92 42.11
C ASP A 852 -13.08 -9.52 42.49
N GLN A 853 -12.73 -9.00 43.66
CA GLN A 853 -13.09 -7.62 44.02
C GLN A 853 -12.26 -6.59 43.27
N ALA A 854 -11.01 -6.89 42.93
CA ALA A 854 -10.21 -6.06 42.03
C ALA A 854 -10.86 -5.95 40.64
N ILE A 855 -11.31 -7.08 40.08
CA ILE A 855 -12.07 -7.14 38.81
C ILE A 855 -13.34 -6.27 38.87
N LYS A 856 -14.13 -6.38 39.95
CA LYS A 856 -15.36 -5.57 40.14
C LYS A 856 -15.10 -4.07 40.33
N SER A 857 -13.92 -3.70 40.80
CA SER A 857 -13.56 -2.31 41.11
C SER A 857 -12.82 -1.60 39.97
N ASP A 858 -12.46 -2.33 38.92
CA ASP A 858 -11.81 -1.81 37.71
C ASP A 858 -12.86 -1.15 36.80
N PHE A 859 -12.92 0.18 36.84
CA PHE A 859 -13.93 0.94 36.09
C PHE A 859 -13.73 0.89 34.57
N GLU A 860 -12.50 0.70 34.07
CA GLU A 860 -12.23 0.59 32.63
C GLU A 860 -12.74 -0.76 32.11
N LEU A 861 -12.49 -1.83 32.86
CA LEU A 861 -13.00 -3.16 32.60
C LEU A 861 -14.54 -3.24 32.69
N GLN A 862 -15.15 -2.61 33.70
CA GLN A 862 -16.62 -2.54 33.80
C GLN A 862 -17.25 -1.60 32.75
N ASN A 863 -16.54 -0.57 32.27
CA ASN A 863 -17.03 0.27 31.18
C ASN A 863 -16.98 -0.49 29.85
N TRP A 864 -15.89 -1.22 29.55
CA TRP A 864 -15.82 -2.10 28.38
C TRP A 864 -16.97 -3.12 28.34
N ALA A 865 -17.30 -3.73 29.47
CA ALA A 865 -18.44 -4.63 29.61
C ALA A 865 -19.81 -3.95 29.38
N ARG A 866 -19.98 -2.74 29.92
CA ARG A 866 -21.22 -1.96 29.86
C ARG A 866 -21.48 -1.34 28.49
N ASP A 867 -20.45 -0.77 27.88
CA ASP A 867 -20.51 -0.18 26.54
C ASP A 867 -20.75 -1.28 25.51
N TRP A 868 -20.11 -2.45 25.66
CA TRP A 868 -20.46 -3.65 24.89
C TRP A 868 -21.94 -4.05 25.07
N ALA A 869 -22.43 -4.12 26.31
CA ALA A 869 -23.81 -4.53 26.59
C ALA A 869 -24.87 -3.52 26.09
N ARG A 870 -24.51 -2.25 25.94
CA ARG A 870 -25.35 -1.22 25.32
C ARG A 870 -25.32 -1.34 23.79
N ASP A 871 -24.13 -1.49 23.21
CA ASP A 871 -23.93 -1.41 21.77
C ASP A 871 -24.07 -2.77 21.06
N CYS A 872 -24.37 -3.86 21.81
CA CYS A 872 -24.69 -5.18 21.28
C CYS A 872 -25.90 -5.22 20.34
N ALA A 873 -26.77 -4.19 20.37
CA ALA A 873 -27.84 -3.99 19.40
C ALA A 873 -27.32 -3.69 17.98
N LEU A 874 -26.10 -3.17 17.85
CA LEU A 874 -25.38 -2.95 16.60
C LEU A 874 -24.48 -4.13 16.22
N VAL A 875 -24.09 -4.97 17.20
CA VAL A 875 -23.19 -6.13 17.03
C VAL A 875 -23.87 -7.42 17.57
N PRO A 876 -25.00 -7.85 16.97
CA PRO A 876 -25.90 -8.85 17.58
C PRO A 876 -25.34 -10.28 17.63
N HIS A 877 -24.17 -10.56 17.07
CA HIS A 877 -23.57 -11.89 16.99
C HIS A 877 -22.74 -12.31 18.22
N LEU A 878 -22.45 -11.38 19.14
CA LEU A 878 -21.53 -11.59 20.27
C LEU A 878 -22.25 -11.64 21.63
N LYS A 879 -23.38 -12.37 21.66
CA LYS A 879 -24.37 -12.41 22.76
C LYS A 879 -23.86 -12.93 24.12
N GLU A 880 -22.70 -13.57 24.15
CA GLU A 880 -22.08 -14.12 25.36
C GLU A 880 -20.97 -13.26 25.96
N PHE A 881 -20.65 -12.11 25.36
CA PHE A 881 -19.71 -11.16 25.96
C PHE A 881 -20.31 -10.64 27.29
N PRO A 882 -19.56 -10.68 28.40
CA PRO A 882 -20.12 -10.35 29.72
C PRO A 882 -20.48 -8.86 29.83
N SER A 883 -21.71 -8.57 30.25
CA SER A 883 -22.20 -7.20 30.49
C SER A 883 -21.65 -6.55 31.77
N THR A 884 -21.07 -7.36 32.67
CA THR A 884 -20.25 -6.97 33.81
C THR A 884 -19.23 -8.08 34.07
N PHE A 885 -18.02 -7.75 34.53
CA PHE A 885 -17.06 -8.75 35.00
C PHE A 885 -17.18 -8.91 36.51
N THR A 886 -17.63 -10.07 36.99
CA THR A 886 -17.81 -10.35 38.42
C THR A 886 -16.81 -11.35 39.00
N ALA A 887 -16.04 -12.05 38.16
CA ALA A 887 -14.98 -12.95 38.59
C ALA A 887 -13.80 -13.04 37.61
N LYS A 888 -12.59 -13.29 38.11
CA LYS A 888 -11.36 -13.48 37.32
C LYS A 888 -11.51 -14.57 36.26
N ALA A 889 -12.22 -15.66 36.56
CA ALA A 889 -12.47 -16.76 35.64
C ALA A 889 -13.27 -16.35 34.38
N GLN A 890 -14.15 -15.33 34.48
CA GLN A 890 -14.89 -14.81 33.31
C GLN A 890 -13.95 -14.05 32.38
N LEU A 891 -13.11 -13.17 32.95
CA LEU A 891 -12.10 -12.43 32.19
C LEU A 891 -11.10 -13.38 31.54
N GLN A 892 -10.62 -14.39 32.30
CA GLN A 892 -9.74 -15.44 31.80
C GLN A 892 -10.35 -16.15 30.59
N ARG A 893 -11.60 -16.66 30.69
CA ARG A 893 -12.29 -17.33 29.57
C ARG A 893 -12.35 -16.45 28.32
N LEU A 894 -12.69 -15.16 28.48
CA LEU A 894 -12.79 -14.21 27.38
C LEU A 894 -11.42 -13.96 26.72
N LEU A 895 -10.42 -13.55 27.49
CA LEU A 895 -9.10 -13.17 26.96
C LEU A 895 -8.40 -14.35 26.29
N THR A 896 -8.41 -15.52 26.94
CA THR A 896 -7.92 -16.78 26.36
C THR A 896 -8.58 -17.06 25.01
N ARG A 897 -9.89 -16.85 24.88
CA ARG A 897 -10.61 -17.08 23.63
C ARG A 897 -10.26 -16.06 22.55
N LEU A 898 -10.22 -14.76 22.86
CA LEU A 898 -9.84 -13.73 21.89
C LEU A 898 -8.43 -13.97 21.32
N ILE A 899 -7.49 -14.33 22.19
CA ILE A 899 -6.12 -14.68 21.83
C ILE A 899 -6.06 -15.95 20.98
N TYR A 900 -6.87 -16.97 21.30
CA TYR A 900 -7.00 -18.17 20.48
C TYR A 900 -7.59 -17.88 19.10
N LEU A 901 -8.61 -17.02 18.98
CA LEU A 901 -9.23 -16.67 17.70
C LEU A 901 -8.22 -15.98 16.77
N SER A 902 -7.51 -14.96 17.27
CA SER A 902 -6.56 -14.15 16.47
C SER A 902 -5.27 -14.90 16.12
N GLY A 903 -4.69 -15.64 17.07
CA GLY A 903 -3.49 -16.43 16.80
C GLY A 903 -3.85 -17.79 16.21
N VAL A 904 -4.18 -18.74 17.07
CA VAL A 904 -4.20 -20.17 16.74
C VAL A 904 -5.27 -20.52 15.70
N LYS A 905 -6.52 -20.02 15.85
CA LYS A 905 -7.62 -20.39 14.96
C LYS A 905 -7.50 -19.75 13.58
N HIS A 906 -7.18 -18.45 13.52
CA HIS A 906 -6.83 -17.77 12.27
C HIS A 906 -5.82 -18.58 11.45
N HIS A 907 -4.72 -19.01 12.06
CA HIS A 907 -3.67 -19.77 11.38
C HIS A 907 -3.97 -21.25 11.13
N ALA A 908 -4.94 -21.83 11.84
CA ALA A 908 -5.52 -23.13 11.47
C ALA A 908 -6.46 -23.05 10.25
N MET A 909 -6.91 -21.85 9.87
CA MET A 909 -7.88 -21.64 8.79
C MET A 909 -7.34 -20.79 7.62
N ASN A 910 -6.23 -20.07 7.79
CA ASN A 910 -5.67 -19.12 6.81
C ASN A 910 -4.15 -19.32 6.64
N SER A 911 -3.46 -18.33 6.06
CA SER A 911 -2.00 -18.31 5.88
C SER A 911 -1.48 -19.54 5.12
N THR A 912 -0.54 -20.30 5.68
CA THR A 912 0.05 -21.48 5.02
C THR A 912 -0.96 -22.59 4.74
N VAL A 913 -2.10 -22.65 5.46
CA VAL A 913 -3.16 -23.63 5.18
C VAL A 913 -3.84 -23.35 3.84
N ILE A 914 -3.95 -22.09 3.44
CA ILE A 914 -4.55 -21.70 2.13
C ILE A 914 -3.79 -22.32 0.96
N TRP A 915 -2.46 -22.41 1.03
CA TRP A 915 -1.65 -23.00 -0.04
C TRP A 915 -1.98 -24.46 -0.33
N SER A 916 -2.39 -25.20 0.71
CA SER A 916 -2.74 -26.63 0.61
C SER A 916 -4.24 -26.84 0.41
N ALA A 917 -5.09 -25.94 0.92
CA ALA A 917 -6.55 -26.03 0.80
C ALA A 917 -7.09 -25.44 -0.52
N ILE A 918 -6.44 -24.43 -1.10
CA ILE A 918 -6.86 -23.75 -2.33
C ILE A 918 -5.75 -23.87 -3.37
N SER A 919 -5.83 -24.93 -4.18
CA SER A 919 -4.88 -25.24 -5.25
C SER A 919 -5.62 -25.56 -6.55
N ALA A 920 -5.42 -24.73 -7.57
CA ALA A 920 -5.83 -25.04 -8.94
C ALA A 920 -5.11 -26.30 -9.46
N PRO A 921 -5.74 -27.13 -10.31
CA PRO A 921 -7.08 -26.95 -10.86
C PRO A 921 -8.19 -27.58 -9.99
N TYR A 922 -7.85 -28.37 -8.96
CA TYR A 922 -8.81 -29.24 -8.28
C TYR A 922 -9.53 -28.63 -7.06
N SER A 923 -9.04 -27.52 -6.52
CA SER A 923 -9.62 -26.83 -5.36
C SER A 923 -9.56 -25.31 -5.55
N THR A 924 -10.55 -24.77 -6.27
CA THR A 924 -10.71 -23.33 -6.53
C THR A 924 -12.09 -22.86 -6.09
N GLY A 925 -12.23 -21.61 -5.66
CA GLY A 925 -13.48 -21.05 -5.10
C GLY A 925 -14.69 -21.01 -6.05
N ALA A 926 -14.54 -21.39 -7.32
CA ALA A 926 -15.61 -21.47 -8.30
C ALA A 926 -15.51 -22.74 -9.16
N LEU A 927 -16.68 -23.25 -9.56
CA LEU A 927 -16.85 -23.99 -10.81
C LEU A 927 -17.20 -23.00 -11.93
N HIS A 928 -16.55 -23.11 -13.08
CA HIS A 928 -16.76 -22.21 -14.22
C HIS A 928 -17.83 -22.70 -15.21
N LYS A 929 -18.44 -23.85 -14.94
CA LYS A 929 -19.55 -24.45 -15.72
C LYS A 929 -20.48 -25.23 -14.79
N ALA A 930 -21.79 -25.16 -15.07
CA ALA A 930 -22.79 -25.88 -14.29
C ALA A 930 -22.67 -27.40 -14.47
N LEU A 931 -22.79 -28.15 -13.38
CA LEU A 931 -22.69 -29.62 -13.37
C LEU A 931 -23.76 -30.27 -14.28
N PRO A 932 -23.48 -31.42 -14.93
CA PRO A 932 -24.44 -32.11 -15.77
C PRO A 932 -25.74 -32.44 -15.02
N ALA A 933 -26.89 -32.24 -15.69
CA ALA A 933 -28.21 -32.55 -15.14
C ALA A 933 -28.54 -34.06 -15.10
N ARG A 934 -27.61 -34.92 -15.54
CA ARG A 934 -27.66 -36.39 -15.42
C ARG A 934 -26.26 -36.98 -15.60
N LYS A 935 -26.05 -38.20 -15.09
CA LYS A 935 -24.86 -39.03 -15.36
C LYS A 935 -24.80 -39.53 -16.81
N GLY A 936 -23.64 -40.06 -17.20
CA GLY A 936 -23.40 -40.65 -18.52
C GLY A 936 -23.29 -39.63 -19.66
N VAL A 937 -23.08 -38.36 -19.33
CA VAL A 937 -22.81 -37.28 -20.29
C VAL A 937 -21.29 -37.11 -20.40
N PRO A 938 -20.68 -37.13 -21.60
CA PRO A 938 -19.27 -36.83 -21.77
C PRO A 938 -18.92 -35.45 -21.21
N VAL A 939 -17.94 -35.39 -20.31
CA VAL A 939 -17.46 -34.16 -19.68
C VAL A 939 -15.98 -33.93 -20.01
N ASN A 940 -15.64 -32.70 -20.42
CA ASN A 940 -14.26 -32.22 -20.41
C ASN A 940 -14.02 -31.49 -19.08
N LEU A 941 -13.16 -32.01 -18.21
CA LEU A 941 -12.91 -31.41 -16.90
C LEU A 941 -12.34 -29.98 -16.99
N MET A 942 -11.60 -29.67 -18.06
CA MET A 942 -11.06 -28.34 -18.32
C MET A 942 -12.15 -27.27 -18.49
N ASP A 943 -13.39 -27.64 -18.82
CA ASP A 943 -14.52 -26.71 -18.93
C ASP A 943 -15.03 -26.22 -17.57
N PHE A 944 -14.72 -26.93 -16.47
CA PHE A 944 -15.31 -26.71 -15.14
C PHE A 944 -14.37 -26.03 -14.15
N VAL A 945 -13.07 -26.15 -14.35
CA VAL A 945 -12.01 -25.57 -13.49
C VAL A 945 -11.68 -24.12 -13.88
N ALA A 946 -10.85 -23.45 -13.09
CA ALA A 946 -10.35 -22.12 -13.41
C ALA A 946 -9.63 -22.08 -14.79
N PRO A 947 -10.04 -21.22 -15.73
CA PRO A 947 -9.39 -21.11 -17.04
C PRO A 947 -7.90 -20.77 -16.92
N PRO A 948 -7.00 -21.33 -17.76
CA PRO A 948 -5.55 -21.09 -17.65
C PRO A 948 -5.12 -19.62 -17.58
N VAL A 949 -5.89 -18.71 -18.18
CA VAL A 949 -5.66 -17.26 -18.15
C VAL A 949 -5.98 -16.57 -16.81
N THR A 950 -6.79 -17.17 -15.94
CA THR A 950 -7.08 -16.63 -14.58
C THR A 950 -6.13 -17.16 -13.52
N LEU A 951 -5.41 -18.27 -13.78
CA LEU A 951 -4.46 -18.87 -12.84
C LEU A 951 -3.35 -17.92 -12.35
N PRO A 952 -2.72 -17.04 -13.17
CA PRO A 952 -1.72 -16.09 -12.68
C PRO A 952 -2.28 -15.05 -11.70
N VAL A 953 -3.60 -14.79 -11.73
CA VAL A 953 -4.29 -13.92 -10.77
C VAL A 953 -4.62 -14.71 -9.52
N ILE A 954 -5.33 -15.84 -9.66
CA ILE A 954 -5.76 -16.69 -8.54
C ILE A 954 -4.56 -17.10 -7.68
N LEU A 955 -3.47 -17.60 -8.27
CA LEU A 955 -2.30 -18.05 -7.53
C LEU A 955 -1.37 -16.90 -7.10
N GLY A 956 -1.41 -15.76 -7.79
CA GLY A 956 -0.80 -14.52 -7.32
C GLY A 956 -1.45 -14.02 -6.03
N ASP A 957 -2.77 -13.87 -6.03
CA ASP A 957 -3.58 -13.46 -4.88
C ASP A 957 -3.45 -14.46 -3.72
N LEU A 958 -3.52 -15.78 -3.98
CA LEU A 958 -3.35 -16.80 -2.93
C LEU A 958 -1.95 -16.79 -2.31
N SER A 959 -0.90 -16.57 -3.10
CA SER A 959 0.48 -16.47 -2.56
C SER A 959 0.68 -15.27 -1.62
N ALA A 960 -0.16 -14.23 -1.72
CA ALA A 960 -0.08 -13.04 -0.85
C ALA A 960 -0.37 -13.35 0.63
N PHE A 961 -1.05 -14.47 0.92
CA PHE A 961 -1.33 -14.98 2.28
C PHE A 961 -0.22 -15.91 2.81
N VAL A 962 0.65 -16.44 1.94
CA VAL A 962 1.63 -17.49 2.31
C VAL A 962 2.97 -16.87 2.70
N ARG A 963 2.97 -16.06 3.75
CA ARG A 963 4.13 -15.24 4.14
C ARG A 963 5.04 -15.93 5.18
N PRO A 964 6.37 -15.97 4.97
CA PRO A 964 7.32 -16.47 5.98
C PRO A 964 7.18 -15.73 7.32
N VAL A 965 6.96 -16.49 8.40
CA VAL A 965 6.82 -15.95 9.74
C VAL A 965 8.20 -15.76 10.36
N ALA A 966 8.59 -14.50 10.59
CA ALA A 966 9.84 -14.20 11.29
C ALA A 966 9.79 -14.75 12.73
N PRO A 967 10.89 -15.28 13.29
CA PRO A 967 10.87 -15.86 14.65
C PRO A 967 10.45 -14.90 15.78
N VAL A 968 10.56 -13.59 15.56
CA VAL A 968 10.07 -12.55 16.48
C VAL A 968 8.54 -12.36 16.45
N HIS A 969 7.86 -12.92 15.44
CA HIS A 969 6.40 -12.86 15.23
C HIS A 969 5.70 -14.20 15.52
N SER A 970 6.44 -15.30 15.69
CA SER A 970 5.87 -16.59 16.09
C SER A 970 5.62 -16.65 17.60
N TRP A 971 4.84 -17.65 18.06
CA TRP A 971 4.51 -17.83 19.48
C TRP A 971 5.74 -17.91 20.39
N LEU A 972 6.89 -18.37 19.88
CA LEU A 972 8.15 -18.35 20.63
C LEU A 972 8.73 -16.93 20.86
N GLY A 973 8.36 -15.95 20.03
CA GLY A 973 8.68 -14.52 20.19
C GLY A 973 7.60 -13.69 20.90
N ALA A 974 6.46 -14.28 21.26
CA ALA A 974 5.22 -13.55 21.63
C ALA A 974 5.40 -12.43 22.67
N TYR A 975 6.20 -12.65 23.71
CA TYR A 975 6.40 -11.66 24.79
C TYR A 975 7.88 -11.28 25.01
N ALA A 976 8.73 -11.51 24.01
CA ALA A 976 10.18 -11.22 24.06
C ALA A 976 10.55 -9.74 23.91
N VAL A 977 9.57 -8.83 23.93
CA VAL A 977 9.73 -7.38 23.69
C VAL A 977 9.00 -6.55 24.74
N ALA A 978 9.29 -5.24 24.82
CA ALA A 978 8.59 -4.33 25.73
C ALA A 978 7.09 -4.20 25.36
N PRO A 979 6.19 -3.96 26.34
CA PRO A 979 6.45 -3.83 27.77
C PRO A 979 6.72 -5.18 28.47
N PHE A 980 6.23 -6.30 27.92
CA PHE A 980 6.22 -7.61 28.58
C PHE A 980 7.60 -8.09 29.05
N SER A 981 8.66 -7.91 28.25
CA SER A 981 10.05 -8.26 28.63
C SER A 981 10.66 -7.41 29.75
N GLN A 982 10.04 -6.28 30.09
CA GLN A 982 10.50 -5.35 31.13
C GLN A 982 9.69 -5.49 32.42
N GLU A 983 8.51 -6.13 32.37
CA GLU A 983 7.69 -6.38 33.55
C GLU A 983 8.22 -7.61 34.32
N ALA A 984 8.93 -7.37 35.42
CA ALA A 984 9.55 -8.39 36.24
C ALA A 984 8.53 -9.43 36.77
N ALA A 985 7.31 -9.00 37.10
CA ALA A 985 6.27 -9.88 37.63
C ALA A 985 5.74 -10.90 36.60
N LEU A 986 5.84 -10.58 35.30
CA LEU A 986 5.39 -11.47 34.22
C LEU A 986 6.43 -12.50 33.79
N GLN A 987 7.72 -12.32 34.10
CA GLN A 987 8.78 -13.21 33.61
C GLN A 987 8.57 -14.70 33.94
N PRO A 988 8.11 -15.10 35.15
CA PRO A 988 7.81 -16.50 35.44
C PRO A 988 6.66 -17.08 34.60
N ALA A 989 5.63 -16.28 34.31
CA ALA A 989 4.51 -16.69 33.46
C ALA A 989 4.94 -16.82 31.99
N ILE A 990 5.75 -15.88 31.50
CA ILE A 990 6.33 -15.92 30.16
C ILE A 990 7.28 -17.12 30.01
N ALA A 991 8.12 -17.40 31.01
CA ALA A 991 9.06 -18.53 30.98
C ALA A 991 8.34 -19.89 30.89
N ASP A 992 7.32 -20.11 31.72
CA ASP A 992 6.54 -21.37 31.72
C ASP A 992 5.74 -21.53 30.43
N LEU A 993 5.15 -20.46 29.90
CA LEU A 993 4.54 -20.46 28.56
C LEU A 993 5.57 -20.87 27.50
N GLN A 994 6.74 -20.23 27.48
CA GLN A 994 7.77 -20.48 26.49
C GLN A 994 8.37 -21.89 26.56
N MET A 995 8.47 -22.47 27.77
CA MET A 995 8.84 -23.87 27.97
C MET A 995 7.76 -24.83 27.46
N SER A 996 6.49 -24.51 27.70
CA SER A 996 5.34 -25.29 27.22
C SER A 996 5.26 -25.28 25.69
N LEU A 997 5.42 -24.10 25.08
CA LEU A 997 5.44 -23.95 23.62
C LEU A 997 6.60 -24.72 22.96
N ARG A 998 7.82 -24.67 23.52
CA ARG A 998 8.95 -25.49 23.02
C ARG A 998 8.70 -27.00 23.14
N THR A 999 7.96 -27.42 24.17
CA THR A 999 7.55 -28.83 24.34
C THR A 999 6.55 -29.25 23.26
N ILE A 1000 5.54 -28.41 22.99
CA ILE A 1000 4.55 -28.62 21.91
C ILE A 1000 5.24 -28.63 20.53
N ASP A 1001 6.17 -27.71 20.30
CA ASP A 1001 6.97 -27.62 19.07
C ASP A 1001 7.72 -28.92 18.78
N THR A 1002 8.47 -29.40 19.78
CA THR A 1002 9.21 -30.66 19.73
C THR A 1002 8.29 -31.87 19.54
N PHE A 1003 7.11 -31.86 20.17
CA PHE A 1003 6.11 -32.92 20.02
C PHE A 1003 5.56 -32.99 18.58
N ILE A 1004 5.12 -31.86 18.01
CA ILE A 1004 4.64 -31.79 16.62
C ILE A 1004 5.76 -32.22 15.66
N GLN A 1005 6.97 -31.67 15.81
CA GLN A 1005 8.12 -32.03 14.98
C GLN A 1005 8.55 -33.51 15.11
N LYS A 1006 8.13 -34.22 16.17
CA LYS A 1006 8.34 -35.66 16.34
C LYS A 1006 7.20 -36.50 15.77
N GLN A 1007 5.94 -36.07 15.93
CA GLN A 1007 4.75 -36.75 15.39
C GLN A 1007 4.69 -36.73 13.86
N GLU A 1008 5.00 -35.57 13.28
CA GLU A 1008 4.87 -35.33 11.84
C GLU A 1008 6.13 -35.78 11.07
N ARG A 1009 7.17 -36.23 11.76
CA ARG A 1009 8.43 -36.70 11.16
C ARG A 1009 8.23 -38.01 10.39
N GLY A 1010 8.33 -37.92 9.07
CA GLY A 1010 8.20 -39.08 8.17
C GLY A 1010 6.76 -39.42 7.78
N GLN A 1011 5.78 -38.59 8.15
CA GLN A 1011 4.45 -38.66 7.55
C GLN A 1011 4.53 -38.29 6.07
N LYS A 1012 3.67 -38.89 5.23
CA LYS A 1012 3.51 -38.45 3.82
C LYS A 1012 3.01 -37.01 3.77
N TRP A 1013 2.05 -36.67 4.64
CA TRP A 1013 1.32 -35.41 4.71
C TRP A 1013 1.47 -34.76 6.10
N PRO A 1014 2.62 -34.11 6.43
CA PRO A 1014 2.91 -33.62 7.77
C PRO A 1014 2.16 -32.33 8.14
N TYR A 1015 1.42 -32.32 9.26
CA TYR A 1015 0.64 -31.17 9.72
C TYR A 1015 1.45 -30.23 10.63
N GLU A 1016 2.38 -29.46 10.03
CA GLU A 1016 3.30 -28.58 10.78
C GLU A 1016 2.71 -27.18 11.12
N TYR A 1017 1.51 -26.82 10.63
CA TYR A 1017 1.01 -25.43 10.68
C TYR A 1017 0.82 -24.88 12.10
N LEU A 1018 0.43 -25.70 13.07
CA LEU A 1018 0.26 -25.31 14.47
C LEU A 1018 1.56 -25.33 15.30
N ARG A 1019 2.73 -25.54 14.68
CA ARG A 1019 4.02 -25.59 15.38
C ARG A 1019 4.44 -24.20 15.91
N PRO A 1020 4.62 -23.99 17.23
CA PRO A 1020 4.85 -22.66 17.84
C PRO A 1020 6.02 -21.82 17.32
N SER A 1021 7.08 -22.43 16.78
CA SER A 1021 8.19 -21.74 16.13
C SER A 1021 7.82 -21.04 14.82
N THR A 1022 6.78 -21.52 14.12
CA THR A 1022 6.30 -21.01 12.84
C THR A 1022 4.87 -20.46 12.88
N LEU A 1023 4.10 -20.76 13.93
CA LEU A 1023 2.75 -20.23 14.17
C LEU A 1023 2.82 -18.79 14.73
N PRO A 1024 2.21 -17.77 14.09
CA PRO A 1024 2.14 -16.40 14.64
C PRO A 1024 1.26 -16.28 15.89
N TYR A 1025 1.60 -15.32 16.78
CA TYR A 1025 0.77 -15.00 17.95
C TYR A 1025 -0.39 -14.03 17.66
N PHE A 1026 -0.48 -13.49 16.45
CA PHE A 1026 -1.49 -12.53 16.00
C PHE A 1026 -1.98 -12.90 14.61
N SER A 1027 -3.16 -12.39 14.23
CA SER A 1027 -3.69 -12.48 12.86
C SER A 1027 -2.60 -11.99 11.89
N TRP A 1028 -2.07 -12.84 11.03
CA TRP A 1028 -0.94 -12.51 10.14
C TRP A 1028 -1.33 -12.89 8.71
N ILE A 1029 -1.64 -11.89 7.90
CA ILE A 1029 -2.02 -12.01 6.49
C ILE A 1029 -1.02 -11.26 5.65
#